data_AF-A0A523LFQ7-F1
#
_entry.id   AF-A0A523LFQ7-F1
#
_cell.length_a   1.000
_cell.length_b   1.000
_cell.length_c   1.000
_cell.angle_alpha   90.00
_cell.angle_beta   90.00
_cell.angle_gamma   90.00
#
_symmetry.space_group_name_H-M   'P 1'
#
loop_
_entity.id
_entity.type
_entity.pdbx_description
1 polymer ?
#
loop_
_entity_poly.entity_id
_entity_poly.type
_entity_poly.pdbx_seq_one_letter_code
_entity_poly.pdbx_strand_id
1 'polypeptide(L)'
;MRGADLKITSVIIRDSEGERRLDIEQLPLRLGTGTDCEIRLPGPGSGAVALLDELDGEPFIQPVGRGASMQINGEELRTSRKLVSGDELEFFGTRIVVGEQDEAISLHIRLEDSTYVTTPPELPDSSGQIASETIAPTAFQRASGTSAIDIEPSGDRWRIAVGAAIVILVLISSLLFTSKSIQFDVQPGDPDSLSLEGGWFNLPFGDRILMRPGTYTVHVSKQGYYDVALDFEVDDAPSRTVLIELRRLPGQLTITTDPAVDAIVTVDDARVGRAPYGPLELEPGTHIVTVTAERFLPYAERLQVPGLGKVQQLEVQLVPQWANVEISSNPPGAAVFQGTTQIGQTPMRLELLEGSHSLSLILDGFKAWDGTLETLANEDQVLPTVQLEPANAKLRVNSIPRGANVTVNGRYRGQSPVTIALSPGVNYEIGLSKAGYGTTVRRIRLEAAASEEITIDLAARVGEVTVAALPGDATIYVDGRARGTGTVTLNLSSAPHRLEVKRDGYQTFSRSITPRPGYPQNISVRLKSDAEVEAQSTASTITSSQGQVLRRVEAGGFTMGTSRAEQGRRANEVMVPVLLTRPFYIGTKEVTNREFRRFRQNHDSRGDLHLSLAGDLNPVVNITWDEAVEYTNWLSTQEGLDLAYKKVFERWQPVEPTPNGYRLPTEAEWVWAIRYQGRASAATFPWGGRMPPRRDSGNYAGKSANALVPSILPGYDDGYSSTAPVGTFAANALGIYDGGGNAAEWVQDYYSVPTPGRKEPKSDPQGPQRGANRVIRGSSWMHAGIMELRMGYRDFGNRGRPDVGFRIARNIQ
;
A
#
# COMPACT_ATOMS: atom_id res chain seq x y z
N MET A 1 43.66 -42.52 -24.82
CA MET A 1 42.48 -41.63 -24.81
C MET A 1 42.88 -40.39 -24.04
N ARG A 2 43.26 -39.32 -24.75
CA ARG A 2 43.52 -37.99 -24.17
C ARG A 2 42.19 -37.23 -24.22
N GLY A 3 41.77 -36.68 -23.08
CA GLY A 3 40.53 -35.90 -22.98
C GLY A 3 40.58 -34.70 -23.93
N ALA A 4 39.45 -34.42 -24.57
CA ALA A 4 39.27 -33.20 -25.33
C ALA A 4 39.17 -32.04 -24.34
N ASP A 5 40.09 -31.09 -24.42
CA ASP A 5 40.01 -29.82 -23.70
C ASP A 5 38.79 -29.04 -24.23
N LEU A 6 37.75 -28.94 -23.41
CA LEU A 6 36.56 -28.11 -23.68
C LEU A 6 37.00 -26.65 -23.64
N LYS A 7 36.88 -25.94 -24.77
CA LYS A 7 37.19 -24.51 -24.88
C LYS A 7 35.96 -23.68 -24.55
N ILE A 8 36.12 -22.66 -23.72
CA ILE A 8 35.04 -21.71 -23.41
C ILE A 8 34.76 -20.84 -24.63
N THR A 9 33.49 -20.71 -25.02
CA THR A 9 33.05 -19.97 -26.21
C THR A 9 32.25 -18.71 -25.88
N SER A 10 31.86 -18.49 -24.61
CA SER A 10 31.09 -17.31 -24.17
C SER A 10 31.13 -17.08 -22.65
N VAL A 11 30.69 -15.90 -22.19
CA VAL A 11 30.57 -15.49 -20.78
C VAL A 11 29.10 -15.19 -20.46
N ILE A 12 28.55 -15.79 -19.41
CA ILE A 12 27.19 -15.51 -18.90
C ILE A 12 27.32 -14.69 -17.62
N ILE A 13 26.66 -13.54 -17.53
CA ILE A 13 26.62 -12.70 -16.33
C ILE A 13 25.19 -12.67 -15.80
N ARG A 14 25.03 -12.97 -14.51
CA ARG A 14 23.76 -12.94 -13.77
C ARG A 14 23.88 -11.94 -12.63
N ASP A 15 23.11 -10.86 -12.70
CA ASP A 15 23.07 -9.82 -11.67
C ASP A 15 21.62 -9.32 -11.43
N SER A 16 21.46 -8.25 -10.65
CA SER A 16 20.15 -7.66 -10.34
C SER A 16 19.42 -7.07 -11.55
N GLU A 17 20.10 -6.87 -12.68
CA GLU A 17 19.51 -6.37 -13.94
C GLU A 17 19.06 -7.53 -14.86
N GLY A 18 19.46 -8.77 -14.56
CA GLY A 18 19.06 -9.99 -15.28
C GLY A 18 20.23 -10.86 -15.71
N GLU A 19 19.99 -11.74 -16.69
CA GLU A 19 21.02 -12.60 -17.30
C GLU A 19 21.42 -12.03 -18.67
N ARG A 20 22.73 -11.88 -18.91
CA ARG A 20 23.30 -11.49 -20.21
C ARG A 20 24.39 -12.46 -20.66
N ARG A 21 24.40 -12.84 -21.94
CA ARG A 21 25.42 -13.68 -22.56
C ARG A 21 26.28 -12.84 -23.51
N LEU A 22 27.59 -12.96 -23.37
CA LEU A 22 28.61 -12.26 -24.14
C LEU A 22 29.46 -13.28 -24.90
N ASP A 23 29.80 -12.98 -26.14
CA ASP A 23 30.67 -13.83 -26.95
C ASP A 23 32.14 -13.69 -26.51
N ILE A 24 32.94 -14.74 -26.64
CA ILE A 24 34.35 -14.73 -26.23
C ILE A 24 35.19 -13.63 -26.92
N GLU A 25 34.79 -13.20 -28.12
CA GLU A 25 35.42 -12.09 -28.87
C GLU A 25 35.31 -10.72 -28.17
N GLN A 26 34.47 -10.61 -27.13
CA GLN A 26 34.26 -9.38 -26.37
C GLN A 26 35.19 -9.27 -25.15
N LEU A 27 36.09 -10.24 -24.94
CA LEU A 27 37.15 -10.16 -23.93
C LEU A 27 38.31 -9.26 -24.40
N PRO A 28 39.01 -8.57 -23.48
CA PRO A 28 38.82 -8.59 -22.03
C PRO A 28 37.64 -7.74 -21.55
N LEU A 29 36.88 -8.26 -20.59
CA LEU A 29 35.82 -7.54 -19.88
C LEU A 29 36.38 -6.88 -18.61
N ARG A 30 36.00 -5.64 -18.35
CA ARG A 30 36.38 -4.90 -17.14
C ARG A 30 35.37 -5.12 -16.03
N LEU A 31 35.90 -5.51 -14.88
CA LEU A 31 35.19 -5.60 -13.61
C LEU A 31 35.61 -4.39 -12.77
N GLY A 32 34.66 -3.59 -12.28
CA GLY A 32 35.01 -2.48 -11.40
C GLY A 32 33.90 -1.47 -11.16
N THR A 33 34.28 -0.34 -10.57
CA THR A 33 33.36 0.73 -10.14
C THR A 33 33.17 1.81 -11.21
N GLY A 34 33.95 1.73 -12.30
CA GLY A 34 33.91 2.68 -13.42
C GLY A 34 32.73 2.47 -14.36
N THR A 35 32.36 3.53 -15.09
CA THR A 35 31.32 3.50 -16.13
C THR A 35 31.76 2.78 -17.40
N ASP A 36 33.07 2.66 -17.60
CA ASP A 36 33.71 1.97 -18.72
C ASP A 36 33.92 0.47 -18.43
N CYS A 37 33.28 -0.05 -17.37
CA CYS A 37 33.31 -1.44 -16.97
C CYS A 37 32.04 -2.19 -17.41
N GLU A 38 32.22 -3.32 -18.09
CA GLU A 38 31.12 -4.19 -18.55
C GLU A 38 30.47 -4.96 -17.39
N ILE A 39 31.20 -5.16 -16.30
CA ILE A 39 30.69 -5.72 -15.04
C ILE A 39 30.89 -4.68 -13.94
N ARG A 40 29.78 -4.02 -13.57
CA ARG A 40 29.81 -2.96 -12.57
C ARG A 40 29.65 -3.54 -11.17
N LEU A 41 30.57 -3.20 -10.28
CA LEU A 41 30.55 -3.60 -8.88
C LEU A 41 30.32 -2.36 -8.01
N PRO A 42 29.42 -2.40 -7.02
CA PRO A 42 29.31 -1.31 -6.05
C PRO A 42 30.52 -1.32 -5.13
N GLY A 43 31.11 -0.14 -4.93
CA GLY A 43 32.30 0.03 -4.12
C GLY A 43 32.98 1.38 -4.37
N PRO A 44 34.08 1.67 -3.65
CA PRO A 44 34.80 2.93 -3.78
C PRO A 44 35.62 2.98 -5.07
N GLY A 45 35.79 4.18 -5.64
CA GLY A 45 36.55 4.42 -6.85
C GLY A 45 35.68 4.64 -8.10
N SER A 46 36.31 4.75 -9.26
CA SER A 46 35.65 5.10 -10.52
C SER A 46 36.25 4.45 -11.77
N GLY A 47 36.85 3.26 -11.62
CA GLY A 47 37.53 2.57 -12.73
C GLY A 47 37.50 1.05 -12.62
N ALA A 48 38.08 0.38 -13.61
CA ALA A 48 38.27 -1.08 -13.59
C ALA A 48 39.22 -1.49 -12.47
N VAL A 49 38.82 -2.49 -11.69
CA VAL A 49 39.63 -3.11 -10.64
C VAL A 49 40.22 -4.44 -11.10
N ALA A 50 39.63 -5.06 -12.12
CA ALA A 50 40.20 -6.21 -12.82
C ALA A 50 39.68 -6.35 -14.24
N LEU A 51 40.35 -7.21 -15.00
CA LEU A 51 39.98 -7.69 -16.31
C LEU A 51 39.72 -9.18 -16.23
N LEU A 52 38.61 -9.61 -16.80
CA LEU A 52 38.36 -11.00 -17.16
C LEU A 52 38.77 -11.17 -18.62
N ASP A 53 39.60 -12.16 -18.91
CA ASP A 53 40.12 -12.41 -20.26
C ASP A 53 40.37 -13.92 -20.48
N GLU A 54 40.78 -14.32 -21.68
CA GLU A 54 41.00 -15.72 -22.07
C GLU A 54 42.42 -15.92 -22.63
N LEU A 55 43.03 -17.05 -22.26
CA LEU A 55 44.32 -17.49 -22.79
C LEU A 55 44.32 -19.01 -23.04
N ASP A 56 44.58 -19.42 -24.29
CA ASP A 56 44.66 -20.82 -24.75
C ASP A 56 43.41 -21.69 -24.50
N GLY A 57 42.24 -21.07 -24.43
CA GLY A 57 40.93 -21.66 -24.16
C GLY A 57 40.51 -21.59 -22.69
N GLU A 58 41.31 -20.95 -21.83
CA GLU A 58 41.10 -20.91 -20.37
C GLU A 58 40.83 -19.47 -19.87
N PRO A 59 39.80 -19.25 -19.05
CA PRO A 59 39.48 -17.94 -18.52
C PRO A 59 40.45 -17.58 -17.40
N PHE A 60 40.91 -16.33 -17.35
CA PHE A 60 41.70 -15.80 -16.27
C PHE A 60 41.23 -14.41 -15.85
N ILE A 61 41.52 -14.04 -14.60
CA ILE A 61 41.26 -12.72 -14.07
C ILE A 61 42.56 -12.03 -13.73
N GLN A 62 42.70 -10.77 -14.12
CA GLN A 62 43.88 -9.95 -13.95
C GLN A 62 43.54 -8.67 -13.20
N PRO A 63 44.28 -8.30 -12.13
CA PRO A 63 44.03 -7.05 -11.42
C PRO A 63 44.47 -5.83 -12.24
N VAL A 64 43.72 -4.73 -12.12
CA VAL A 64 44.00 -3.45 -12.80
C VAL A 64 44.32 -2.35 -11.78
N GLY A 65 45.46 -1.69 -11.94
CA GLY A 65 45.89 -0.57 -11.09
C GLY A 65 46.66 -0.99 -9.83
N ARG A 66 47.40 -0.04 -9.23
CA ARG A 66 48.07 -0.26 -7.93
C ARG A 66 47.06 0.03 -6.82
N GLY A 67 46.50 -1.01 -6.23
CA GLY A 67 45.57 -0.91 -5.08
C GLY A 67 44.19 -1.56 -5.28
N ALA A 68 44.00 -2.39 -6.32
CA ALA A 68 42.76 -3.14 -6.50
C ALA A 68 42.56 -4.15 -5.37
N SER A 69 41.51 -3.97 -4.58
CA SER A 69 41.16 -4.73 -3.37
C SER A 69 40.35 -5.99 -3.62
N MET A 70 40.29 -6.47 -4.87
CA MET A 70 39.50 -7.66 -5.19
C MET A 70 40.20 -8.92 -4.69
N GLN A 71 39.42 -9.79 -4.05
CA GLN A 71 39.88 -11.07 -3.55
C GLN A 71 39.32 -12.20 -4.42
N ILE A 72 40.05 -13.30 -4.50
CA ILE A 72 39.61 -14.56 -5.09
C ILE A 72 39.81 -15.67 -4.05
N ASN A 73 38.72 -16.34 -3.67
CA ASN A 73 38.69 -17.35 -2.61
C ASN A 73 39.32 -16.87 -1.29
N GLY A 74 39.10 -15.60 -0.93
CA GLY A 74 39.64 -14.96 0.28
C GLY A 74 41.11 -14.52 0.19
N GLU A 75 41.75 -14.62 -0.97
CA GLU A 75 43.13 -14.13 -1.21
C GLU A 75 43.13 -12.91 -2.14
N GLU A 76 43.91 -11.88 -1.81
CA GLU A 76 44.04 -10.68 -2.65
C GLU A 76 44.59 -11.01 -4.04
N LEU A 77 43.87 -10.59 -5.08
CA LEU A 77 44.26 -10.79 -6.47
C LEU A 77 45.41 -9.84 -6.84
N ARG A 78 46.66 -10.28 -6.65
CA ARG A 78 47.88 -9.49 -6.93
C ARG A 78 48.45 -9.71 -8.34
N THR A 79 48.19 -10.86 -8.94
CA THR A 79 48.66 -11.27 -10.26
C THR A 79 47.52 -11.95 -11.01
N SER A 80 47.67 -12.14 -12.31
CA SER A 80 46.71 -12.90 -13.11
C SER A 80 46.52 -14.32 -12.55
N ARG A 81 45.28 -14.77 -12.43
CA ARG A 81 44.92 -16.11 -11.94
C ARG A 81 43.90 -16.75 -12.88
N LYS A 82 44.08 -18.03 -13.21
CA LYS A 82 43.07 -18.81 -13.92
C LYS A 82 41.80 -18.90 -13.07
N LEU A 83 40.64 -18.75 -13.70
CA LEU A 83 39.34 -18.95 -13.07
C LEU A 83 38.83 -20.37 -13.29
N VAL A 84 38.28 -20.97 -12.25
CA VAL A 84 37.63 -22.29 -12.30
C VAL A 84 36.22 -22.23 -11.70
N SER A 85 35.35 -23.15 -12.10
CA SER A 85 34.01 -23.26 -11.51
C SER A 85 34.11 -23.50 -10.00
N GLY A 86 33.38 -22.69 -9.22
CA GLY A 86 33.42 -22.67 -7.77
C GLY A 86 34.32 -21.57 -7.18
N ASP A 87 35.10 -20.85 -8.00
CA ASP A 87 35.84 -19.68 -7.52
C ASP A 87 34.88 -18.57 -7.08
N GLU A 88 35.23 -17.88 -6.01
CA GLU A 88 34.49 -16.77 -5.44
C GLU A 88 35.33 -15.49 -5.50
N LEU A 89 34.88 -14.50 -6.28
CA LEU A 89 35.49 -13.17 -6.27
C LEU A 89 34.74 -12.29 -5.28
N GLU A 90 35.47 -11.53 -4.47
CA GLU A 90 34.89 -10.60 -3.50
C GLU A 90 35.43 -9.18 -3.71
N PHE A 91 34.52 -8.21 -3.75
CA PHE A 91 34.83 -6.79 -3.82
C PHE A 91 33.89 -5.98 -2.92
N PHE A 92 34.39 -5.57 -1.74
CA PHE A 92 33.66 -4.77 -0.74
C PHE A 92 32.25 -5.32 -0.42
N GLY A 93 32.15 -6.61 -0.10
CA GLY A 93 30.89 -7.30 0.21
C GLY A 93 30.07 -7.70 -1.03
N THR A 94 30.46 -7.27 -2.24
CA THR A 94 29.92 -7.84 -3.47
C THR A 94 30.58 -9.19 -3.72
N ARG A 95 29.78 -10.25 -3.84
CA ARG A 95 30.26 -11.61 -4.09
C ARG A 95 29.93 -12.04 -5.51
N ILE A 96 30.92 -12.52 -6.26
CA ILE A 96 30.74 -13.08 -7.61
C ILE A 96 31.12 -14.54 -7.57
N VAL A 97 30.15 -15.43 -7.76
CA VAL A 97 30.39 -16.88 -7.82
C VAL A 97 30.60 -17.28 -9.27
N VAL A 98 31.75 -17.88 -9.55
CA VAL A 98 32.11 -18.42 -10.87
C VAL A 98 31.53 -19.82 -11.02
N GLY A 99 30.87 -20.09 -12.13
CA GLY A 99 30.35 -21.39 -12.52
C GLY A 99 30.65 -21.71 -13.97
N GLU A 100 30.33 -22.93 -14.40
CA GLU A 100 30.48 -23.37 -15.79
C GLU A 100 29.16 -23.96 -16.28
N GLN A 101 28.71 -23.54 -17.46
CA GLN A 101 27.47 -24.00 -18.08
C GLN A 101 27.60 -23.99 -19.60
N ASP A 102 27.40 -25.13 -20.26
CA ASP A 102 27.31 -25.28 -21.73
C ASP A 102 28.42 -24.52 -22.51
N GLU A 103 29.69 -24.86 -22.24
CA GLU A 103 30.88 -24.21 -22.83
C GLU A 103 30.98 -22.69 -22.55
N ALA A 104 30.30 -22.18 -21.51
CA ALA A 104 30.39 -20.80 -21.04
C ALA A 104 30.82 -20.72 -19.57
N ILE A 105 31.60 -19.68 -19.24
CA ILE A 105 31.84 -19.29 -17.85
C ILE A 105 30.67 -18.42 -17.37
N SER A 106 30.02 -18.82 -16.27
CA SER A 106 28.93 -18.05 -15.66
C SER A 106 29.40 -17.29 -14.44
N LEU A 107 29.00 -16.03 -14.30
CA LEU A 107 29.31 -15.16 -13.16
C LEU A 107 28.00 -14.77 -12.48
N HIS A 108 27.79 -15.23 -11.24
CA HIS A 108 26.64 -14.88 -10.43
C HIS A 108 27.01 -13.79 -9.42
N ILE A 109 26.55 -12.57 -9.68
CA ILE A 109 26.83 -11.39 -8.85
C ILE A 109 25.73 -11.26 -7.78
N ARG A 110 26.12 -11.34 -6.51
CA ARG A 110 25.25 -11.15 -5.34
C ARG A 110 25.60 -9.84 -4.66
N LEU A 111 24.61 -8.95 -4.58
CA LEU A 111 24.72 -7.61 -4.00
C LEU A 111 24.13 -7.52 -2.58
N GLU A 112 23.50 -8.59 -2.09
CA GLU A 112 22.77 -8.64 -0.81
C GLU A 112 23.68 -8.39 0.40
N ASP A 113 24.94 -8.80 0.31
CA ASP A 113 25.97 -8.57 1.32
C ASP A 113 26.79 -7.29 1.04
N SER A 114 26.43 -6.52 0.01
CA SER A 114 27.15 -5.30 -0.34
C SER A 114 26.92 -4.23 0.71
N THR A 115 28.01 -3.74 1.29
CA THR A 115 27.98 -2.62 2.24
C THR A 115 27.40 -1.33 1.62
N TYR A 116 27.33 -1.24 0.29
CA TYR A 116 26.88 -0.04 -0.43
C TYR A 116 25.37 -0.02 -0.76
N VAL A 117 24.63 -1.11 -0.49
CA VAL A 117 23.17 -1.18 -0.63
C VAL A 117 22.54 -0.94 0.74
N THR A 118 21.99 0.26 0.98
CA THR A 118 21.39 0.59 2.29
C THR A 118 19.90 0.27 2.33
N THR A 119 19.52 -0.67 3.18
CA THR A 119 18.13 -0.87 3.65
C THR A 119 17.92 0.02 4.88
N PRO A 120 16.73 0.64 5.08
CA PRO A 120 16.45 1.33 6.33
C PRO A 120 16.68 0.38 7.51
N PRO A 121 17.37 0.79 8.59
CA PRO A 121 17.40 -0.02 9.78
C PRO A 121 15.97 -0.21 10.27
N GLU A 122 15.63 -1.43 10.69
CA GLU A 122 14.42 -1.66 11.46
C GLU A 122 14.51 -0.77 12.70
N LEU A 123 13.79 0.35 12.66
CA LEU A 123 13.51 1.09 13.87
C LEU A 123 12.77 0.09 14.76
N PRO A 124 13.23 -0.17 15.99
CA PRO A 124 12.42 -0.95 16.90
C PRO A 124 11.09 -0.23 16.96
N ASP A 125 10.03 -0.96 16.62
CA ASP A 125 8.71 -0.54 17.02
C ASP A 125 8.81 -0.08 18.48
N SER A 126 8.10 0.99 18.79
CA SER A 126 7.93 1.42 20.19
C SER A 126 7.14 0.40 21.03
N SER A 127 7.21 -0.87 20.66
CA SER A 127 6.87 -2.07 21.41
C SER A 127 8.02 -3.08 21.38
N GLY A 128 9.03 -2.85 22.24
CA GLY A 128 9.69 -3.93 22.99
C GLY A 128 10.70 -4.87 22.29
N GLN A 129 11.97 -4.58 22.58
CA GLN A 129 13.08 -5.51 22.93
C GLN A 129 13.89 -6.30 21.87
N ILE A 130 15.11 -5.78 21.68
CA ILE A 130 16.45 -6.40 21.73
C ILE A 130 16.73 -7.62 20.83
N ALA A 131 17.51 -7.34 19.78
CA ALA A 131 18.36 -8.28 19.05
C ALA A 131 19.68 -8.55 19.79
N SER A 132 20.37 -9.64 19.45
CA SER A 132 21.83 -9.69 19.60
C SER A 132 22.50 -10.47 18.46
N GLU A 133 23.37 -9.76 17.75
CA GLU A 133 24.32 -10.24 16.75
C GLU A 133 25.40 -11.17 17.34
N THR A 134 25.93 -12.03 16.47
CA THR A 134 27.14 -12.83 16.72
C THR A 134 28.36 -12.14 16.08
N ILE A 135 29.43 -11.95 16.84
CA ILE A 135 30.78 -11.63 16.33
C ILE A 135 31.63 -12.90 16.45
N ALA A 136 32.36 -13.26 15.39
CA ALA A 136 33.45 -14.23 15.45
C ALA A 136 34.76 -13.59 14.95
N PRO A 137 35.91 -13.96 15.54
CA PRO A 137 37.16 -13.93 14.79
C PRO A 137 38.01 -15.22 14.91
N THR A 138 38.31 -15.74 13.72
CA THR A 138 39.63 -16.18 13.20
C THR A 138 40.21 -17.54 13.60
N ALA A 139 40.38 -18.39 12.58
CA ALA A 139 41.25 -19.57 12.58
C ALA A 139 42.56 -19.29 11.81
N PHE A 140 43.69 -19.70 12.39
CA PHE A 140 45.02 -19.73 11.79
C PHE A 140 45.39 -21.19 11.44
N GLN A 141 45.75 -21.46 10.18
CA GLN A 141 46.44 -22.70 9.72
C GLN A 141 47.97 -22.49 9.87
N ARG A 142 48.87 -23.47 9.99
CA ARG A 142 48.90 -24.94 9.83
C ARG A 142 50.23 -25.40 10.46
N ALA A 143 50.33 -26.66 10.90
CA ALA A 143 51.62 -27.35 10.93
C ALA A 143 51.41 -28.87 10.75
N SER A 144 51.60 -29.36 9.52
CA SER A 144 51.78 -30.77 9.24
C SER A 144 53.28 -31.09 9.24
N GLY A 145 53.68 -31.82 10.30
CA GLY A 145 54.71 -32.87 10.34
C GLY A 145 56.02 -32.69 9.59
N THR A 146 57.10 -32.50 10.35
CA THR A 146 58.43 -33.01 9.99
C THR A 146 58.79 -34.18 10.91
N SER A 147 59.05 -35.30 10.25
CA SER A 147 60.01 -36.38 10.51
C SER A 147 60.32 -36.85 11.94
N ALA A 148 60.09 -38.16 12.08
CA ALA A 148 61.01 -39.18 12.59
C ALA A 148 61.75 -38.90 13.92
N ILE A 149 61.27 -39.66 14.89
CA ILE A 149 61.81 -39.99 16.20
C ILE A 149 63.30 -40.37 16.11
N ASP A 150 64.11 -39.73 16.96
CA ASP A 150 65.20 -40.39 17.70
C ASP A 150 65.19 -39.80 19.12
N ILE A 151 64.83 -40.63 20.11
CA ILE A 151 64.84 -40.26 21.53
C ILE A 151 65.66 -41.31 22.28
N GLU A 152 66.90 -40.95 22.64
CA GLU A 152 67.61 -41.51 23.78
C GLU A 152 66.95 -41.03 25.10
N PRO A 153 67.00 -41.84 26.18
CA PRO A 153 66.16 -41.62 27.36
C PRO A 153 66.71 -40.50 28.24
N SER A 154 65.96 -39.41 28.39
CA SER A 154 66.18 -38.42 29.45
C SER A 154 64.90 -38.23 30.27
N GLY A 155 65.02 -38.37 31.59
CA GLY A 155 63.91 -38.39 32.55
C GLY A 155 63.05 -37.12 32.61
N ASP A 156 61.90 -37.31 33.28
CA ASP A 156 60.89 -36.34 33.77
C ASP A 156 59.77 -35.80 32.86
N ARG A 157 59.72 -36.07 31.55
CA ARG A 157 58.57 -35.63 30.71
C ARG A 157 57.28 -36.46 30.86
N TRP A 158 57.38 -37.75 31.17
CA TRP A 158 56.20 -38.62 31.35
C TRP A 158 55.36 -38.26 32.57
N ARG A 159 55.99 -37.70 33.63
CA ARG A 159 55.29 -37.24 34.84
C ARG A 159 54.41 -36.03 34.60
N ILE A 160 54.82 -35.13 33.70
CA ILE A 160 54.02 -33.98 33.29
C ILE A 160 52.84 -34.43 32.41
N ALA A 161 53.06 -35.39 31.50
CA ALA A 161 51.99 -35.96 30.68
C ALA A 161 50.96 -36.74 31.51
N VAL A 162 51.41 -37.55 32.48
CA VAL A 162 50.53 -38.27 33.41
C VAL A 162 49.84 -37.30 34.37
N GLY A 163 50.54 -36.28 34.87
CA GLY A 163 49.95 -35.22 35.69
C GLY A 163 48.87 -34.44 34.93
N ALA A 164 49.12 -34.04 33.68
CA ALA A 164 48.14 -33.38 32.82
C ALA A 164 46.95 -34.30 32.51
N ALA A 165 47.18 -35.60 32.24
CA ALA A 165 46.12 -36.56 32.03
C ALA A 165 45.25 -36.75 33.29
N ILE A 166 45.85 -36.81 34.48
CA ILE A 166 45.12 -36.88 35.75
C ILE A 166 44.33 -35.59 35.98
N VAL A 167 44.90 -34.42 35.72
CA VAL A 167 44.18 -33.14 35.85
C VAL A 167 43.01 -33.05 34.87
N ILE A 168 43.17 -33.50 33.63
CA ILE A 168 42.09 -33.57 32.63
C ILE A 168 41.03 -34.57 33.08
N LEU A 169 41.41 -35.75 33.59
CA LEU A 169 40.46 -36.75 34.11
C LEU A 169 39.71 -36.24 35.34
N VAL A 170 40.37 -35.50 36.24
CA VAL A 170 39.73 -34.86 37.39
C VAL A 170 38.80 -33.73 36.96
N LEU A 171 39.19 -32.94 35.95
CA LEU A 171 38.34 -31.90 35.36
C LEU A 171 37.10 -32.51 34.69
N ILE A 172 37.26 -33.56 33.88
CA ILE A 172 36.16 -34.29 33.22
C ILE A 172 35.28 -34.94 34.29
N SER A 173 35.87 -35.60 35.30
CA SER A 173 35.14 -36.20 36.41
C SER A 173 34.34 -35.14 37.16
N SER A 174 34.95 -34.02 37.53
CA SER A 174 34.28 -32.89 38.20
C SER A 174 33.13 -32.35 37.35
N LEU A 175 33.33 -32.19 36.04
CA LEU A 175 32.32 -31.74 35.11
C LEU A 175 31.12 -32.70 35.07
N LEU A 176 31.35 -34.01 35.02
CA LEU A 176 30.30 -35.03 35.01
C LEU A 176 29.55 -35.09 36.35
N PHE A 177 30.25 -35.06 37.48
CA PHE A 177 29.63 -35.13 38.82
C PHE A 177 28.88 -33.85 39.24
N THR A 178 29.14 -32.73 38.57
CA THR A 178 28.48 -31.45 38.85
C THR A 178 27.43 -31.06 37.81
N SER A 179 27.28 -31.85 36.74
CA SER A 179 26.24 -31.64 35.73
C SER A 179 24.89 -32.16 36.20
N LYS A 180 23.82 -31.53 35.72
CA LYS A 180 22.42 -31.89 36.00
C LYS A 180 21.84 -32.65 34.82
N SER A 181 20.99 -33.63 35.10
CA SER A 181 20.39 -34.45 34.05
C SER A 181 19.04 -33.88 33.62
N ILE A 182 18.97 -33.36 32.39
CA ILE A 182 17.76 -32.80 31.80
C ILE A 182 17.17 -33.79 30.80
N GLN A 183 15.85 -34.01 30.86
CA GLN A 183 15.11 -34.79 29.88
C GLN A 183 14.07 -33.90 29.20
N PHE A 184 13.97 -33.95 27.88
CA PHE A 184 12.90 -33.29 27.15
C PHE A 184 11.81 -34.31 26.82
N ASP A 185 10.61 -34.09 27.33
CA ASP A 185 9.43 -34.87 26.98
C ASP A 185 8.62 -34.05 25.97
N VAL A 186 8.71 -34.41 24.70
CA VAL A 186 8.01 -33.72 23.61
C VAL A 186 6.71 -34.45 23.32
N GLN A 187 5.59 -33.74 23.39
CA GLN A 187 4.27 -34.31 23.17
C GLN A 187 3.53 -33.60 22.02
N PRO A 188 2.94 -34.34 21.06
CA PRO A 188 2.88 -35.80 20.98
C PRO A 188 4.08 -36.42 20.24
N GLY A 189 4.80 -37.33 20.91
CA GLY A 189 5.85 -38.17 20.32
C GLY A 189 7.13 -37.43 19.93
N ASP A 190 8.11 -38.17 19.41
CA ASP A 190 9.46 -37.65 19.18
C ASP A 190 9.52 -36.50 18.15
N PRO A 191 10.35 -35.46 18.37
CA PRO A 191 10.50 -34.35 17.43
C PRO A 191 11.34 -34.75 16.21
N ASP A 192 11.16 -34.05 15.09
CA ASP A 192 11.99 -34.26 13.89
C ASP A 192 13.36 -33.58 14.05
N SER A 193 13.41 -32.46 14.77
CA SER A 193 14.66 -31.88 15.23
C SER A 193 14.52 -31.27 16.63
N LEU A 194 15.57 -31.41 17.42
CA LEU A 194 15.73 -30.79 18.74
C LEU A 194 17.15 -30.25 18.83
N SER A 195 17.28 -28.94 19.02
CA SER A 195 18.57 -28.27 19.22
C SER A 195 18.55 -27.41 20.48
N LEU A 196 19.70 -27.30 21.13
CA LEU A 196 19.87 -26.51 22.34
C LEU A 196 20.80 -25.33 22.07
N GLU A 197 20.38 -24.18 22.57
CA GLU A 197 21.15 -22.95 22.58
C GLU A 197 21.41 -22.52 24.03
N GLY A 198 22.58 -21.97 24.29
CA GLY A 198 23.01 -21.58 25.63
C GLY A 198 23.88 -22.63 26.35
N GLY A 199 24.65 -22.13 27.33
CA GLY A 199 25.65 -22.89 28.08
C GLY A 199 26.87 -23.32 27.26
N TRP A 200 28.01 -23.52 27.95
CA TRP A 200 29.27 -23.95 27.32
C TRP A 200 29.48 -25.47 27.37
N PHE A 201 28.60 -26.20 28.07
CA PHE A 201 28.68 -27.65 28.21
C PHE A 201 27.28 -28.29 28.18
N ASN A 202 27.08 -29.15 27.20
CA ASN A 202 25.99 -30.10 27.15
C ASN A 202 26.54 -31.44 26.63
N LEU A 203 26.14 -32.55 27.24
CA LEU A 203 26.57 -33.88 26.83
C LEU A 203 25.36 -34.83 26.74
N PRO A 204 24.99 -35.30 25.55
CA PRO A 204 23.93 -36.29 25.38
C PRO A 204 24.29 -37.63 26.05
N PHE A 205 23.37 -38.20 26.81
CA PHE A 205 23.52 -39.46 27.52
C PHE A 205 22.18 -40.24 27.52
N GLY A 206 21.93 -40.99 26.44
CA GLY A 206 20.64 -41.64 26.19
C GLY A 206 19.54 -40.59 25.94
N ASP A 207 18.38 -40.74 26.57
CA ASP A 207 17.24 -39.82 26.45
C ASP A 207 17.40 -38.53 27.28
N ARG A 208 18.59 -38.31 27.84
CA ARG A 208 18.89 -37.23 28.78
C ARG A 208 20.14 -36.49 28.34
N ILE A 209 20.20 -35.20 28.69
CA ILE A 209 21.32 -34.33 28.39
C ILE A 209 21.89 -33.83 29.71
N LEU A 210 23.19 -34.05 29.92
CA LEU A 210 23.90 -33.52 31.06
C LEU A 210 24.24 -32.05 30.79
N MET A 211 23.74 -31.15 31.63
CA MET A 211 23.82 -29.70 31.45
C MET A 211 24.32 -29.03 32.73
N ARG A 212 25.04 -27.92 32.60
CA ARG A 212 25.47 -27.12 33.74
C ARG A 212 24.35 -26.16 34.18
N PRO A 213 24.30 -25.73 35.45
CA PRO A 213 23.37 -24.69 35.87
C PRO A 213 23.51 -23.42 35.03
N GLY A 214 22.38 -22.84 34.61
CA GLY A 214 22.33 -21.71 33.69
C GLY A 214 21.05 -21.68 32.84
N THR A 215 20.93 -20.68 31.98
CA THR A 215 19.78 -20.49 31.09
C THR A 215 20.06 -21.11 29.72
N TYR A 216 19.08 -21.83 29.20
CA TYR A 216 19.14 -22.50 27.90
C TYR A 216 17.83 -22.28 27.15
N THR A 217 17.90 -22.30 25.84
CA THR A 217 16.75 -22.30 24.94
C THR A 217 16.74 -23.63 24.19
N VAL A 218 15.63 -24.36 24.26
CA VAL A 218 15.43 -25.57 23.46
C VAL A 218 14.54 -25.24 22.27
N HIS A 219 15.04 -25.53 21.07
CA HIS A 219 14.32 -25.38 19.82
C HIS A 219 13.85 -26.76 19.37
N VAL A 220 12.55 -26.93 19.16
CA VAL A 220 11.92 -28.19 18.76
C VAL A 220 11.06 -27.96 17.54
N SER A 221 11.28 -28.76 16.51
CA SER A 221 10.46 -28.77 15.29
C SER A 221 9.87 -30.16 15.04
N LYS A 222 8.64 -30.19 14.51
CA LYS A 222 7.99 -31.43 14.08
C LYS A 222 7.03 -31.14 12.93
N GLN A 223 7.08 -31.97 11.90
CA GLN A 223 6.26 -31.84 10.71
C GLN A 223 4.76 -31.82 11.06
N GLY A 224 4.06 -30.79 10.61
CA GLY A 224 2.64 -30.59 10.91
C GLY A 224 2.37 -29.89 12.26
N TYR A 225 3.40 -29.46 12.99
CA TYR A 225 3.27 -28.70 14.24
C TYR A 225 3.98 -27.36 14.13
N TYR A 226 3.62 -26.42 14.99
CA TYR A 226 4.37 -25.18 15.16
C TYR A 226 5.71 -25.48 15.82
N ASP A 227 6.78 -24.84 15.32
CA ASP A 227 8.08 -24.87 15.96
C ASP A 227 8.02 -24.18 17.33
N VAL A 228 8.70 -24.75 18.32
CA VAL A 228 8.71 -24.26 19.69
C VAL A 228 10.14 -23.92 20.10
N ALA A 229 10.34 -22.68 20.54
CA ALA A 229 11.53 -22.24 21.27
C ALA A 229 11.13 -22.01 22.73
N LEU A 230 11.71 -22.79 23.66
CA LEU A 230 11.40 -22.71 25.09
C LEU A 230 12.65 -22.36 25.89
N ASP A 231 12.61 -21.22 26.56
CA ASP A 231 13.61 -20.86 27.55
C ASP A 231 13.37 -21.61 28.86
N PHE A 232 14.41 -22.22 29.40
CA PHE A 232 14.37 -22.87 30.69
C PHE A 232 15.69 -22.71 31.46
N GLU A 233 15.57 -22.72 32.78
CA GLU A 233 16.71 -22.63 33.68
C GLU A 233 17.07 -24.00 34.24
N VAL A 234 18.34 -24.37 34.12
CA VAL A 234 18.92 -25.51 34.83
C VAL A 234 19.33 -25.02 36.21
N ASP A 235 18.60 -25.44 37.23
CA ASP A 235 18.86 -25.12 38.62
C ASP A 235 19.77 -26.17 39.28
N ASP A 236 19.86 -26.15 40.61
CA ASP A 236 20.68 -27.11 41.34
C ASP A 236 20.06 -28.50 41.50
N ALA A 237 18.86 -28.75 40.96
CA ALA A 237 18.22 -30.05 41.05
C ALA A 237 19.01 -31.13 40.27
N PRO A 238 19.22 -32.34 40.82
CA PRO A 238 20.04 -33.37 40.19
C PRO A 238 19.46 -33.89 38.87
N SER A 239 18.13 -33.84 38.71
CA SER A 239 17.48 -34.11 37.43
C SER A 239 16.16 -33.37 37.26
N ARG A 240 15.82 -33.04 36.01
CA ARG A 240 14.56 -32.37 35.67
C ARG A 240 14.04 -32.86 34.32
N THR A 241 12.72 -32.97 34.20
CA THR A 241 12.04 -33.17 32.91
C THR A 241 11.41 -31.85 32.48
N VAL A 242 11.65 -31.46 31.24
CA VAL A 242 11.05 -30.29 30.59
C VAL A 242 10.01 -30.81 29.61
N LEU A 243 8.74 -30.55 29.91
CA LEU A 243 7.62 -30.92 29.05
C LEU A 243 7.44 -29.87 27.95
N ILE A 244 7.38 -30.30 26.70
CA ILE A 244 7.20 -29.46 25.52
C ILE A 244 5.96 -29.96 24.76
N GLU A 245 4.86 -29.22 24.84
CA GLU A 245 3.63 -29.55 24.12
C GLU A 245 3.60 -28.82 22.77
N LEU A 246 3.62 -29.59 21.69
CA LEU A 246 3.56 -29.08 20.33
C LEU A 246 2.10 -28.86 19.90
N ARG A 247 1.83 -27.68 19.35
CA ARG A 247 0.52 -27.36 18.75
C ARG A 247 0.50 -27.73 17.28
N ARG A 248 -0.56 -28.42 16.83
CA ARG A 248 -0.73 -28.77 15.41
C ARG A 248 -0.93 -27.51 14.56
N LEU A 249 -0.37 -27.50 13.35
CA LEU A 249 -0.67 -26.49 12.33
C LEU A 249 -2.15 -26.57 11.91
N PRO A 250 -2.78 -25.46 11.48
CA PRO A 250 -4.10 -25.45 10.85
C PRO A 250 -4.17 -26.40 9.65
N GLY A 251 -5.36 -26.94 9.37
CA GLY A 251 -5.66 -27.62 8.11
C GLY A 251 -6.07 -26.61 7.03
N GLN A 252 -6.01 -27.00 5.76
CA GLN A 252 -6.42 -26.16 4.63
C GLN A 252 -7.67 -26.77 3.97
N LEU A 253 -8.71 -25.97 3.79
CA LEU A 253 -9.98 -26.40 3.20
C LEU A 253 -10.30 -25.63 1.92
N THR A 254 -10.62 -26.35 0.85
CA THR A 254 -11.18 -25.79 -0.38
C THR A 254 -12.63 -26.23 -0.54
N ILE A 255 -13.54 -25.29 -0.81
CA ILE A 255 -14.98 -25.51 -0.90
C ILE A 255 -15.44 -25.18 -2.31
N THR A 256 -16.17 -26.10 -2.94
CA THR A 256 -16.72 -26.00 -4.29
C THR A 256 -18.20 -26.36 -4.30
N THR A 257 -18.96 -25.91 -5.29
CA THR A 257 -20.40 -26.18 -5.41
C THR A 257 -20.74 -26.84 -6.75
N ASP A 258 -21.72 -27.73 -6.73
CA ASP A 258 -22.33 -28.34 -7.91
C ASP A 258 -23.87 -28.24 -7.81
N PRO A 259 -24.55 -27.52 -8.73
CA PRO A 259 -23.99 -26.75 -9.83
C PRO A 259 -23.11 -25.58 -9.35
N ALA A 260 -22.16 -25.17 -10.19
CA ALA A 260 -21.28 -24.04 -9.91
C ALA A 260 -22.07 -22.71 -9.95
N VAL A 261 -22.51 -22.25 -8.79
CA VAL A 261 -23.28 -21.01 -8.59
C VAL A 261 -22.61 -20.11 -7.55
N ASP A 262 -22.97 -18.83 -7.57
CA ASP A 262 -22.51 -17.85 -6.59
C ASP A 262 -23.13 -18.14 -5.21
N ALA A 263 -22.40 -18.88 -4.37
CA ALA A 263 -22.84 -19.31 -3.06
C ALA A 263 -22.01 -18.67 -1.95
N ILE A 264 -22.67 -18.16 -0.90
CA ILE A 264 -22.01 -17.65 0.30
C ILE A 264 -21.59 -18.82 1.18
N VAL A 265 -20.33 -18.82 1.57
CA VAL A 265 -19.74 -19.81 2.46
C VAL A 265 -19.55 -19.19 3.85
N THR A 266 -20.01 -19.89 4.88
CA THR A 266 -19.70 -19.56 6.28
C THR A 266 -19.10 -20.77 6.99
N VAL A 267 -18.20 -20.50 7.93
CA VAL A 267 -17.59 -21.51 8.81
C VAL A 267 -17.79 -21.03 10.24
N ASP A 268 -18.39 -21.87 11.09
CA ASP A 268 -18.75 -21.55 12.48
C ASP A 268 -19.49 -20.22 12.62
N ASP A 269 -20.52 -20.04 11.78
CA ASP A 269 -21.36 -18.83 11.68
C ASP A 269 -20.63 -17.55 11.19
N ALA A 270 -19.33 -17.63 10.89
CA ALA A 270 -18.55 -16.54 10.32
C ALA A 270 -18.49 -16.63 8.79
N ARG A 271 -18.86 -15.54 8.10
CA ARG A 271 -18.76 -15.47 6.64
C ARG A 271 -17.30 -15.42 6.20
N VAL A 272 -16.87 -16.43 5.44
CA VAL A 272 -15.49 -16.54 4.94
C VAL A 272 -15.37 -16.06 3.50
N GLY A 273 -16.37 -16.29 2.64
CA GLY A 273 -16.31 -15.86 1.25
C GLY A 273 -17.44 -16.39 0.37
N ARG A 274 -17.13 -16.59 -0.92
CA ARG A 274 -18.04 -17.12 -1.95
C ARG A 274 -17.39 -18.29 -2.66
N ALA A 275 -18.14 -19.37 -2.94
CA ALA A 275 -17.65 -20.56 -3.61
C ALA A 275 -17.37 -20.31 -5.12
N PRO A 276 -16.33 -20.90 -5.72
CA PRO A 276 -15.30 -21.72 -5.08
C PRO A 276 -14.42 -20.87 -4.13
N TYR A 277 -14.18 -21.38 -2.92
CA TYR A 277 -13.47 -20.65 -1.86
C TYR A 277 -12.37 -21.52 -1.25
N GLY A 278 -11.17 -20.95 -1.11
CA GLY A 278 -10.03 -21.58 -0.46
C GLY A 278 -8.71 -21.40 -1.23
N PRO A 279 -7.59 -21.91 -0.70
CA PRO A 279 -7.50 -22.68 0.55
C PRO A 279 -7.77 -21.80 1.78
N LEU A 280 -8.65 -22.25 2.68
CA LEU A 280 -8.97 -21.62 3.96
C LEU A 280 -8.26 -22.36 5.08
N GLU A 281 -7.49 -21.65 5.90
CA GLU A 281 -6.85 -22.23 7.08
C GLU A 281 -7.84 -22.34 8.24
N LEU A 282 -8.00 -23.55 8.78
CA LEU A 282 -8.89 -23.86 9.90
C LEU A 282 -8.12 -24.60 10.99
N GLU A 283 -8.38 -24.22 12.25
CA GLU A 283 -7.80 -24.91 13.40
C GLU A 283 -8.19 -26.41 13.41
N PRO A 284 -7.38 -27.29 14.02
CA PRO A 284 -7.75 -28.68 14.17
C PRO A 284 -9.01 -28.80 15.06
N GLY A 285 -10.08 -29.40 14.56
CA GLY A 285 -11.35 -29.46 15.28
C GLY A 285 -12.54 -29.83 14.40
N THR A 286 -13.72 -29.86 14.98
CA THR A 286 -14.98 -29.97 14.23
C THR A 286 -15.48 -28.57 13.91
N HIS A 287 -15.65 -28.27 12.63
CA HIS A 287 -16.18 -26.99 12.15
C HIS A 287 -17.53 -27.21 11.46
N ILE A 288 -18.44 -26.26 11.60
CA ILE A 288 -19.70 -26.27 10.85
C ILE A 288 -19.51 -25.43 9.60
N VAL A 289 -19.54 -26.07 8.43
CA VAL A 289 -19.51 -25.37 7.14
C VAL A 289 -20.94 -25.24 6.65
N THR A 290 -21.38 -24.02 6.37
CA THR A 290 -22.67 -23.79 5.70
C THR A 290 -22.47 -23.08 4.37
N VAL A 291 -23.24 -23.51 3.38
CA VAL A 291 -23.23 -22.95 2.03
C VAL A 291 -24.65 -22.56 1.67
N THR A 292 -24.83 -21.30 1.29
CA THR A 292 -26.13 -20.71 0.97
C THR A 292 -26.08 -20.07 -0.41
N ALA A 293 -27.03 -20.42 -1.28
CA ALA A 293 -27.14 -19.87 -2.62
C ALA A 293 -28.60 -19.48 -2.89
N GLU A 294 -28.81 -18.47 -3.74
CA GLU A 294 -30.15 -18.01 -4.08
C GLU A 294 -30.93 -19.10 -4.81
N ARG A 295 -32.17 -19.37 -4.39
CA ARG A 295 -33.05 -20.41 -4.96
C ARG A 295 -32.55 -21.86 -4.77
N PHE A 296 -31.66 -22.11 -3.81
CA PHE A 296 -31.24 -23.46 -3.41
C PHE A 296 -31.46 -23.67 -1.91
N LEU A 297 -31.67 -24.92 -1.50
CA LEU A 297 -31.75 -25.27 -0.08
C LEU A 297 -30.38 -25.04 0.60
N PRO A 298 -30.36 -24.50 1.83
CA PRO A 298 -29.12 -24.28 2.56
C PRO A 298 -28.45 -25.62 2.88
N TYR A 299 -27.15 -25.71 2.58
CA TYR A 299 -26.31 -26.85 2.95
C TYR A 299 -25.60 -26.58 4.28
N ALA A 300 -25.54 -27.58 5.15
CA ALA A 300 -24.77 -27.52 6.39
C ALA A 300 -24.15 -28.89 6.71
N GLU A 301 -22.84 -28.91 6.96
CA GLU A 301 -22.10 -30.12 7.32
C GLU A 301 -21.14 -29.85 8.48
N ARG A 302 -21.01 -30.83 9.39
CA ARG A 302 -19.95 -30.85 10.40
C ARG A 302 -18.71 -31.51 9.82
N LEU A 303 -17.71 -30.71 9.50
CA LEU A 303 -16.45 -31.16 8.94
C LEU A 303 -15.40 -31.32 10.05
N GLN A 304 -14.78 -32.50 10.12
CA GLN A 304 -13.62 -32.72 10.97
C GLN A 304 -12.35 -32.27 10.25
N VAL A 305 -11.70 -31.23 10.78
CA VAL A 305 -10.39 -30.74 10.34
C VAL A 305 -9.31 -31.40 11.18
N PRO A 306 -8.43 -32.25 10.60
CA PRO A 306 -7.41 -32.97 11.35
C PRO A 306 -6.23 -32.08 11.79
N GLY A 307 -6.05 -30.93 11.13
CA GLY A 307 -4.87 -30.08 11.26
C GLY A 307 -3.66 -30.62 10.49
N LEU A 308 -2.46 -30.32 11.00
CA LEU A 308 -1.16 -30.79 10.50
C LEU A 308 -0.80 -30.25 9.10
N GLY A 309 -1.36 -29.12 8.67
CA GLY A 309 -1.18 -28.60 7.31
C GLY A 309 -1.85 -29.45 6.23
N LYS A 310 -2.74 -30.39 6.58
CA LYS A 310 -3.42 -31.25 5.59
C LYS A 310 -4.43 -30.45 4.77
N VAL A 311 -4.46 -30.73 3.47
CA VAL A 311 -5.43 -30.16 2.52
C VAL A 311 -6.67 -31.07 2.43
N GLN A 312 -7.86 -30.48 2.54
CA GLN A 312 -9.16 -31.12 2.35
C GLN A 312 -9.96 -30.37 1.29
N GLN A 313 -10.77 -31.11 0.52
CA GLN A 313 -11.69 -30.54 -0.44
C GLN A 313 -13.11 -30.96 -0.08
N LEU A 314 -14.02 -30.00 -0.05
CA LEU A 314 -15.45 -30.19 0.16
C LEU A 314 -16.20 -29.77 -1.12
N GLU A 315 -16.90 -30.71 -1.74
CA GLU A 315 -17.78 -30.45 -2.88
C GLU A 315 -19.23 -30.52 -2.42
N VAL A 316 -19.93 -29.40 -2.53
CA VAL A 316 -21.30 -29.23 -2.02
C VAL A 316 -22.31 -29.36 -3.14
N GLN A 317 -23.17 -30.37 -3.03
CA GLN A 317 -24.28 -30.62 -3.95
C GLN A 317 -25.50 -29.79 -3.54
N LEU A 318 -25.85 -28.79 -4.35
CA LEU A 318 -26.95 -27.86 -4.06
C LEU A 318 -28.26 -28.35 -4.68
N VAL A 319 -29.31 -28.42 -3.86
CA VAL A 319 -30.66 -28.83 -4.29
C VAL A 319 -31.52 -27.59 -4.59
N PRO A 320 -32.10 -27.46 -5.80
CA PRO A 320 -32.99 -26.35 -6.13
C PRO A 320 -34.18 -26.23 -5.18
N GLN A 321 -34.44 -25.02 -4.69
CA GLN A 321 -35.59 -24.70 -3.82
C GLN A 321 -36.81 -24.20 -4.63
N TRP A 322 -37.04 -24.80 -5.80
CA TRP A 322 -38.15 -24.44 -6.68
C TRP A 322 -38.62 -25.65 -7.50
N ALA A 323 -39.83 -25.56 -8.04
CA ALA A 323 -40.50 -26.53 -8.90
C ALA A 323 -40.79 -25.93 -10.28
N ASN A 324 -40.76 -26.74 -11.35
CA ASN A 324 -41.42 -26.35 -12.60
C ASN A 324 -42.92 -26.60 -12.49
N VAL A 325 -43.74 -25.58 -12.75
CA VAL A 325 -45.19 -25.67 -12.70
C VAL A 325 -45.78 -25.37 -14.07
N GLU A 326 -46.64 -26.28 -14.56
CA GLU A 326 -47.43 -26.08 -15.78
C GLU A 326 -48.85 -25.58 -15.47
N ILE A 327 -49.24 -24.47 -16.10
CA ILE A 327 -50.51 -23.78 -15.88
C ILE A 327 -51.25 -23.64 -17.21
N SER A 328 -52.50 -24.13 -17.29
CA SER A 328 -53.33 -24.07 -18.50
C SER A 328 -54.74 -23.56 -18.22
N SER A 329 -55.39 -22.93 -19.21
CA SER A 329 -56.79 -22.50 -19.14
C SER A 329 -57.57 -22.81 -20.41
N ASN A 330 -58.89 -22.84 -20.29
CA ASN A 330 -59.82 -22.93 -21.40
C ASN A 330 -60.87 -21.80 -21.33
N PRO A 331 -60.95 -20.89 -22.31
CA PRO A 331 -60.04 -20.79 -23.46
C PRO A 331 -58.59 -20.42 -23.07
N PRO A 332 -57.59 -20.75 -23.91
CA PRO A 332 -56.19 -20.40 -23.67
C PRO A 332 -55.94 -18.89 -23.88
N GLY A 333 -54.78 -18.40 -23.43
CA GLY A 333 -54.36 -17.00 -23.55
C GLY A 333 -54.72 -16.12 -22.35
N ALA A 334 -55.18 -16.71 -21.24
CA ALA A 334 -55.48 -15.97 -20.03
C ALA A 334 -54.18 -15.45 -19.40
N ALA A 335 -54.14 -14.15 -19.09
CA ALA A 335 -53.04 -13.55 -18.35
C ALA A 335 -52.99 -14.11 -16.93
N VAL A 336 -51.84 -14.67 -16.55
CA VAL A 336 -51.59 -15.24 -15.22
C VAL A 336 -50.96 -14.16 -14.34
N PHE A 337 -51.48 -13.98 -13.14
CA PHE A 337 -50.99 -13.03 -12.15
C PHE A 337 -50.60 -13.75 -10.85
N GLN A 338 -49.52 -13.31 -10.23
CA GLN A 338 -49.19 -13.60 -8.83
C GLN A 338 -49.35 -12.31 -8.03
N GLY A 339 -50.39 -12.24 -7.20
CA GLY A 339 -50.83 -10.98 -6.59
C GLY A 339 -51.26 -9.94 -7.64
N THR A 340 -50.50 -8.85 -7.76
CA THR A 340 -50.75 -7.77 -8.74
C THR A 340 -49.85 -7.81 -9.98
N THR A 341 -48.83 -8.68 -9.99
CA THR A 341 -47.83 -8.76 -11.07
C THR A 341 -48.26 -9.81 -12.09
N GLN A 342 -48.30 -9.44 -13.37
CA GLN A 342 -48.53 -10.39 -14.45
C GLN A 342 -47.25 -11.19 -14.71
N ILE A 343 -47.33 -12.52 -14.62
CA ILE A 343 -46.19 -13.44 -14.76
C ILE A 343 -46.16 -14.16 -16.12
N GLY A 344 -47.28 -14.18 -16.86
CA GLY A 344 -47.33 -14.78 -18.19
C GLY A 344 -48.74 -14.92 -18.74
N GLN A 345 -48.92 -15.83 -19.70
CA GLN A 345 -50.20 -16.18 -20.30
C GLN A 345 -50.32 -17.70 -20.45
N THR A 346 -51.51 -18.26 -20.27
CA THR A 346 -51.75 -19.71 -20.41
C THR A 346 -51.77 -20.18 -21.89
N PRO A 347 -51.32 -21.41 -22.19
CA PRO A 347 -50.59 -22.32 -21.31
C PRO A 347 -49.14 -21.85 -21.10
N MET A 348 -48.62 -21.99 -19.89
CA MET A 348 -47.22 -21.66 -19.56
C MET A 348 -46.60 -22.65 -18.58
N ARG A 349 -45.26 -22.74 -18.64
CA ARG A 349 -44.41 -23.40 -17.64
C ARG A 349 -43.61 -22.33 -16.91
N LEU A 350 -43.58 -22.38 -15.58
CA LEU A 350 -42.92 -21.39 -14.72
C LEU A 350 -42.22 -22.07 -13.56
N GLU A 351 -41.05 -21.55 -13.18
CA GLU A 351 -40.37 -21.94 -11.94
C GLU A 351 -40.96 -21.20 -10.75
N LEU A 352 -41.51 -21.93 -9.77
CA LEU A 352 -42.04 -21.37 -8.53
C LEU A 352 -41.22 -21.91 -7.35
N LEU A 353 -40.81 -21.01 -6.45
CA LEU A 353 -40.14 -21.39 -5.19
C LEU A 353 -41.03 -22.32 -4.37
N GLU A 354 -40.48 -23.05 -3.41
CA GLU A 354 -41.31 -23.86 -2.51
C GLU A 354 -42.29 -22.97 -1.71
N GLY A 355 -43.50 -23.48 -1.48
CA GLY A 355 -44.51 -22.85 -0.62
C GLY A 355 -45.83 -22.51 -1.32
N SER A 356 -46.60 -21.64 -0.67
CA SER A 356 -47.97 -21.31 -1.08
C SER A 356 -48.00 -20.10 -2.01
N HIS A 357 -48.57 -20.25 -3.20
CA HIS A 357 -48.69 -19.20 -4.20
C HIS A 357 -50.14 -18.93 -4.62
N SER A 358 -50.60 -17.70 -4.38
CA SER A 358 -51.90 -17.24 -4.89
C SER A 358 -51.78 -16.77 -6.34
N LEU A 359 -52.53 -17.42 -7.22
CA LEU A 359 -52.56 -17.18 -8.65
C LEU A 359 -53.93 -16.69 -9.10
N SER A 360 -53.93 -15.86 -10.13
CA SER A 360 -55.17 -15.48 -10.80
C SER A 360 -55.05 -15.52 -12.31
N LEU A 361 -56.07 -16.04 -12.97
CA LEU A 361 -56.15 -16.12 -14.42
C LEU A 361 -57.22 -15.14 -14.91
N ILE A 362 -56.82 -14.22 -15.79
CA ILE A 362 -57.70 -13.18 -16.33
C ILE A 362 -57.65 -13.22 -17.85
N LEU A 363 -58.80 -13.42 -18.48
CA LEU A 363 -58.98 -13.30 -19.92
C LEU A 363 -60.08 -12.28 -20.21
N ASP A 364 -59.86 -11.42 -21.21
CA ASP A 364 -60.85 -10.40 -21.56
C ASP A 364 -62.16 -11.05 -22.01
N GLY A 365 -63.28 -10.52 -21.51
CA GLY A 365 -64.60 -11.12 -21.71
C GLY A 365 -64.88 -12.36 -20.86
N PHE A 366 -64.04 -12.71 -19.88
CA PHE A 366 -64.26 -13.83 -18.94
C PHE A 366 -64.14 -13.40 -17.47
N LYS A 367 -64.76 -14.17 -16.57
CA LYS A 367 -64.61 -14.07 -15.12
C LYS A 367 -63.17 -14.42 -14.74
N ALA A 368 -62.59 -13.64 -13.84
CA ALA A 368 -61.30 -13.97 -13.27
C ALA A 368 -61.42 -15.24 -12.40
N TRP A 369 -60.47 -16.14 -12.55
CA TRP A 369 -60.28 -17.26 -11.64
C TRP A 369 -59.17 -16.91 -10.63
N ASP A 370 -59.37 -17.27 -9.37
CA ASP A 370 -58.39 -17.10 -8.29
C ASP A 370 -58.21 -18.45 -7.58
N GLY A 371 -56.96 -18.86 -7.33
CA GLY A 371 -56.65 -20.11 -6.65
C GLY A 371 -55.26 -20.10 -5.99
N THR A 372 -55.00 -21.09 -5.14
CA THR A 372 -53.73 -21.25 -4.43
C THR A 372 -53.06 -22.55 -4.86
N LEU A 373 -51.76 -22.51 -5.10
CA LEU A 373 -50.93 -23.64 -5.45
C LEU A 373 -49.83 -23.82 -4.40
N GLU A 374 -49.67 -25.04 -3.87
CA GLU A 374 -48.57 -25.42 -2.97
C GLU A 374 -47.48 -26.12 -3.77
N THR A 375 -46.30 -25.52 -3.83
CA THR A 375 -45.14 -26.02 -4.59
C THR A 375 -44.12 -26.69 -3.67
N LEU A 376 -43.62 -27.85 -4.08
CA LEU A 376 -42.59 -28.61 -3.38
C LEU A 376 -41.21 -28.37 -4.03
N ALA A 377 -40.15 -28.28 -3.24
CA ALA A 377 -38.81 -28.05 -3.76
C ALA A 377 -38.35 -29.21 -4.67
N ASN A 378 -37.85 -28.88 -5.86
CA ASN A 378 -37.29 -29.79 -6.84
C ASN A 378 -38.25 -30.88 -7.37
N GLU A 379 -39.57 -30.61 -7.37
CA GLU A 379 -40.59 -31.53 -7.91
C GLU A 379 -41.48 -30.83 -8.95
N ASP A 380 -41.46 -31.31 -10.20
CA ASP A 380 -42.30 -30.76 -11.27
C ASP A 380 -43.80 -31.02 -10.98
N GLN A 381 -44.64 -29.99 -11.16
CA GLN A 381 -46.08 -30.05 -10.88
C GLN A 381 -46.92 -29.53 -12.05
N VAL A 382 -48.16 -30.03 -12.16
CA VAL A 382 -49.10 -29.62 -13.21
C VAL A 382 -50.41 -29.18 -12.56
N LEU A 383 -50.81 -27.93 -12.77
CA LEU A 383 -52.11 -27.41 -12.31
C LEU A 383 -53.22 -27.91 -13.25
N PRO A 384 -54.35 -28.43 -12.71
CA PRO A 384 -55.51 -28.78 -13.52
C PRO A 384 -55.98 -27.60 -14.40
N THR A 385 -56.42 -27.90 -15.63
CA THR A 385 -56.83 -26.85 -16.59
C THR A 385 -58.02 -26.06 -16.07
N VAL A 386 -57.84 -24.74 -15.93
CA VAL A 386 -58.85 -23.82 -15.41
C VAL A 386 -59.88 -23.47 -16.49
N GLN A 387 -61.16 -23.71 -16.21
CA GLN A 387 -62.28 -23.35 -17.10
C GLN A 387 -62.76 -21.92 -16.80
N LEU A 388 -62.68 -21.01 -17.77
CA LEU A 388 -63.06 -19.60 -17.61
C LEU A 388 -64.49 -19.37 -18.14
N GLU A 389 -65.32 -18.69 -17.35
CA GLU A 389 -66.72 -18.38 -17.69
C GLU A 389 -66.85 -16.98 -18.33
N PRO A 390 -67.70 -16.75 -19.35
CA PRO A 390 -67.86 -15.42 -19.96
C PRO A 390 -68.41 -14.32 -19.02
N ALA A 391 -67.90 -13.09 -19.16
CA ALA A 391 -68.39 -11.86 -18.53
C ALA A 391 -69.18 -11.01 -19.54
N ASN A 392 -70.43 -10.65 -19.23
CA ASN A 392 -71.40 -10.12 -20.20
C ASN A 392 -71.85 -8.66 -19.96
N ALA A 393 -71.09 -7.82 -19.24
CA ALA A 393 -71.28 -6.36 -19.20
C ALA A 393 -69.93 -5.62 -19.40
N LYS A 394 -69.95 -4.41 -19.96
CA LYS A 394 -68.75 -3.58 -20.22
C LYS A 394 -68.86 -2.21 -19.54
N LEU A 395 -67.75 -1.75 -18.95
CA LEU A 395 -67.63 -0.42 -18.35
C LEU A 395 -66.41 0.31 -18.90
N ARG A 396 -66.62 1.50 -19.48
CA ARG A 396 -65.55 2.41 -19.87
C ARG A 396 -65.30 3.44 -18.77
N VAL A 397 -64.05 3.53 -18.29
CA VAL A 397 -63.64 4.41 -17.20
C VAL A 397 -62.66 5.47 -17.72
N ASN A 398 -63.06 6.73 -17.66
CA ASN A 398 -62.24 7.90 -17.99
C ASN A 398 -61.86 8.69 -16.72
N SER A 399 -60.78 9.46 -16.78
CA SER A 399 -60.43 10.41 -15.71
C SER A 399 -59.90 11.74 -16.22
N ILE A 400 -60.03 12.76 -15.39
CA ILE A 400 -59.39 14.07 -15.58
C ILE A 400 -58.47 14.35 -14.38
N PRO A 401 -57.14 14.47 -14.60
CA PRO A 401 -56.41 14.21 -15.84
C PRO A 401 -56.39 12.72 -16.22
N ARG A 402 -56.12 12.42 -17.50
CA ARG A 402 -56.03 11.04 -18.03
C ARG A 402 -54.85 10.27 -17.43
N GLY A 403 -54.85 8.94 -17.57
CA GLY A 403 -53.78 8.06 -17.08
C GLY A 403 -53.81 7.90 -15.56
N ALA A 404 -55.00 7.85 -14.97
CA ALA A 404 -55.19 7.42 -13.59
C ALA A 404 -55.24 5.89 -13.55
N ASN A 405 -54.63 5.28 -12.54
CA ASN A 405 -54.77 3.86 -12.28
C ASN A 405 -56.21 3.56 -11.91
N VAL A 406 -56.82 2.59 -12.60
CA VAL A 406 -58.20 2.15 -12.36
C VAL A 406 -58.14 0.79 -11.66
N THR A 407 -58.87 0.67 -10.56
CA THR A 407 -59.06 -0.59 -9.83
C THR A 407 -60.54 -0.97 -9.79
N VAL A 408 -60.82 -2.27 -9.74
CA VAL A 408 -62.16 -2.84 -9.53
C VAL A 408 -62.07 -3.72 -8.29
N ASN A 409 -62.83 -3.38 -7.25
CA ASN A 409 -62.76 -4.01 -5.92
C ASN A 409 -61.32 -4.08 -5.38
N GLY A 410 -60.57 -2.99 -5.55
CA GLY A 410 -59.17 -2.89 -5.15
C GLY A 410 -58.14 -3.50 -6.12
N ARG A 411 -58.57 -4.29 -7.12
CA ARG A 411 -57.67 -4.94 -8.09
C ARG A 411 -57.43 -4.07 -9.32
N TYR A 412 -56.17 -3.86 -9.70
CA TYR A 412 -55.78 -3.05 -10.86
C TYR A 412 -56.31 -3.60 -12.18
N ARG A 413 -56.85 -2.74 -13.04
CA ARG A 413 -57.44 -3.07 -14.35
C ARG A 413 -56.92 -2.20 -15.50
N GLY A 414 -55.85 -1.44 -15.28
CA GLY A 414 -55.23 -0.58 -16.30
C GLY A 414 -55.28 0.92 -15.96
N GLN A 415 -54.90 1.76 -16.92
CA GLN A 415 -54.94 3.22 -16.78
C GLN A 415 -56.05 3.83 -17.62
N SER A 416 -56.72 4.86 -17.11
CA SER A 416 -57.78 5.57 -17.83
C SER A 416 -57.23 6.29 -19.09
N PRO A 417 -57.96 6.30 -20.22
CA PRO A 417 -59.24 5.62 -20.44
C PRO A 417 -59.08 4.10 -20.62
N VAL A 418 -59.92 3.31 -19.94
CA VAL A 418 -59.90 1.83 -20.04
C VAL A 418 -61.31 1.26 -20.11
N THR A 419 -61.50 0.19 -20.89
CA THR A 419 -62.75 -0.58 -20.94
C THR A 419 -62.57 -1.91 -20.21
N ILE A 420 -63.48 -2.23 -19.29
CA ILE A 420 -63.40 -3.38 -18.39
C ILE A 420 -64.65 -4.23 -18.57
N ALA A 421 -64.49 -5.52 -18.80
CA ALA A 421 -65.59 -6.49 -18.76
C ALA A 421 -65.91 -6.88 -17.31
N LEU A 422 -67.18 -6.80 -16.92
CA LEU A 422 -67.69 -7.06 -15.57
C LEU A 422 -68.90 -7.99 -15.61
N SER A 423 -69.13 -8.75 -14.53
CA SER A 423 -70.35 -9.57 -14.40
C SER A 423 -71.53 -8.71 -13.97
N PRO A 424 -72.71 -8.84 -14.59
CA PRO A 424 -73.91 -8.08 -14.26
C PRO A 424 -74.51 -8.49 -12.91
N GLY A 425 -75.29 -7.59 -12.31
CA GLY A 425 -75.96 -7.81 -11.03
C GLY A 425 -75.04 -7.77 -9.80
N VAL A 426 -73.74 -7.52 -9.98
CA VAL A 426 -72.74 -7.41 -8.91
C VAL A 426 -72.39 -5.93 -8.67
N ASN A 427 -72.28 -5.55 -7.40
CA ASN A 427 -71.80 -4.22 -7.01
C ASN A 427 -70.26 -4.20 -7.03
N TYR A 428 -69.69 -3.30 -7.82
CA TYR A 428 -68.24 -3.09 -7.90
C TYR A 428 -67.85 -1.73 -7.32
N GLU A 429 -66.70 -1.67 -6.66
CA GLU A 429 -66.02 -0.45 -6.28
C GLU A 429 -64.95 -0.11 -7.32
N ILE A 430 -65.19 0.94 -8.10
CA ILE A 430 -64.24 1.46 -9.09
C ILE A 430 -63.36 2.51 -8.43
N GLY A 431 -62.12 2.15 -8.12
CA GLY A 431 -61.13 3.05 -7.54
C GLY A 431 -60.30 3.73 -8.62
N LEU A 432 -60.04 5.03 -8.47
CA LEU A 432 -59.12 5.78 -9.31
C LEU A 432 -58.05 6.43 -8.43
N SER A 433 -56.80 6.27 -8.84
CA SER A 433 -55.66 6.91 -8.19
C SER A 433 -54.66 7.44 -9.21
N LYS A 434 -54.10 8.62 -8.94
CA LYS A 434 -53.02 9.19 -9.75
C LYS A 434 -52.06 9.94 -8.84
N ALA A 435 -50.76 9.73 -9.04
CA ALA A 435 -49.72 10.42 -8.27
C ALA A 435 -49.90 11.95 -8.37
N GLY A 436 -49.85 12.64 -7.23
CA GLY A 436 -50.11 14.08 -7.14
C GLY A 436 -51.59 14.48 -7.00
N TYR A 437 -52.52 13.52 -7.05
CA TYR A 437 -53.96 13.74 -6.97
C TYR A 437 -54.61 12.91 -5.85
N GLY A 438 -55.81 13.29 -5.42
CA GLY A 438 -56.63 12.51 -4.50
C GLY A 438 -57.13 11.21 -5.13
N THR A 439 -57.38 10.20 -4.29
CA THR A 439 -58.04 8.95 -4.69
C THR A 439 -59.55 9.11 -4.63
N THR A 440 -60.25 8.61 -5.64
CA THR A 440 -61.73 8.62 -5.70
C THR A 440 -62.22 7.19 -5.89
N VAL A 441 -63.28 6.80 -5.16
CA VAL A 441 -63.93 5.50 -5.33
C VAL A 441 -65.39 5.72 -5.71
N ARG A 442 -65.88 5.00 -6.72
CA ARG A 442 -67.28 5.04 -7.15
C ARG A 442 -67.86 3.63 -7.17
N ARG A 443 -69.01 3.44 -6.54
CA ARG A 443 -69.75 2.17 -6.59
C ARG A 443 -70.62 2.12 -7.84
N ILE A 444 -70.59 0.99 -8.55
CA ILE A 444 -71.37 0.76 -9.77
C ILE A 444 -71.93 -0.66 -9.77
N ARG A 445 -73.14 -0.83 -10.31
CA ARG A 445 -73.77 -2.13 -10.56
C ARG A 445 -74.26 -2.11 -11.99
N LEU A 446 -73.82 -3.06 -12.81
CA LEU A 446 -74.18 -3.13 -14.22
C LEU A 446 -75.28 -4.16 -14.43
N GLU A 447 -76.19 -3.88 -15.35
CA GLU A 447 -77.19 -4.85 -15.81
C GLU A 447 -76.60 -5.79 -16.87
N ALA A 448 -77.29 -6.92 -17.13
CA ALA A 448 -76.84 -7.88 -18.13
C ALA A 448 -76.79 -7.23 -19.54
N ALA A 449 -75.70 -7.45 -20.27
CA ALA A 449 -75.43 -6.82 -21.57
C ALA A 449 -75.29 -5.28 -21.54
N ALA A 450 -75.14 -4.66 -20.35
CA ALA A 450 -74.94 -3.22 -20.25
C ALA A 450 -73.55 -2.80 -20.77
N SER A 451 -73.50 -1.61 -21.40
CA SER A 451 -72.27 -0.94 -21.81
C SER A 451 -72.31 0.50 -21.29
N GLU A 452 -71.72 0.74 -20.13
CA GLU A 452 -71.74 2.06 -19.46
C GLU A 452 -70.40 2.79 -19.57
N GLU A 453 -70.43 4.12 -19.45
CA GLU A 453 -69.25 4.98 -19.44
C GLU A 453 -69.30 5.94 -18.25
N ILE A 454 -68.18 6.06 -17.53
CA ILE A 454 -68.02 7.00 -16.41
C ILE A 454 -66.77 7.86 -16.60
N THR A 455 -66.86 9.13 -16.22
CA THR A 455 -65.72 10.07 -16.15
C THR A 455 -65.61 10.59 -14.73
N ILE A 456 -64.40 10.55 -14.16
CA ILE A 456 -64.12 10.96 -12.78
C ILE A 456 -62.98 11.98 -12.74
N ASP A 457 -63.25 13.13 -12.13
CA ASP A 457 -62.27 14.19 -11.93
C ASP A 457 -61.51 13.96 -10.63
N LEU A 458 -60.17 13.95 -10.72
CA LEU A 458 -59.29 13.80 -9.56
C LEU A 458 -58.81 15.18 -9.12
N ALA A 459 -59.03 15.53 -7.85
CA ALA A 459 -58.56 16.78 -7.28
C ALA A 459 -57.05 16.74 -7.05
N ALA A 460 -56.31 17.75 -7.53
CA ALA A 460 -54.88 17.86 -7.31
C ALA A 460 -54.58 18.11 -5.81
N ARG A 461 -53.64 17.36 -5.25
CA ARG A 461 -53.12 17.60 -3.90
C ARG A 461 -51.83 18.37 -4.00
N VAL A 462 -51.81 19.62 -3.53
CA VAL A 462 -50.65 20.51 -3.62
C VAL A 462 -49.93 20.68 -2.29
N GLY A 463 -48.61 20.87 -2.32
CA GLY A 463 -47.77 21.24 -1.19
C GLY A 463 -46.96 22.50 -1.51
N GLU A 464 -46.66 23.28 -0.46
CA GLU A 464 -45.88 24.50 -0.56
C GLU A 464 -44.38 24.18 -0.46
N VAL A 465 -43.58 24.68 -1.40
CA VAL A 465 -42.12 24.52 -1.42
C VAL A 465 -41.46 25.88 -1.63
N THR A 466 -40.65 26.32 -0.67
CA THR A 466 -39.80 27.50 -0.78
C THR A 466 -38.37 27.06 -1.13
N VAL A 467 -37.84 27.54 -2.25
CA VAL A 467 -36.48 27.29 -2.69
C VAL A 467 -35.68 28.59 -2.57
N ALA A 468 -34.58 28.56 -1.82
CA ALA A 468 -33.65 29.68 -1.68
C ALA A 468 -32.31 29.32 -2.37
N ALA A 469 -32.00 30.00 -3.46
CA ALA A 469 -30.77 29.81 -4.21
C ALA A 469 -29.69 30.81 -3.76
N LEU A 470 -28.47 30.29 -3.60
CA LEU A 470 -27.25 31.04 -3.35
C LEU A 470 -26.24 30.67 -4.45
N PRO A 471 -25.72 31.63 -5.21
CA PRO A 471 -25.98 33.07 -5.14
C PRO A 471 -27.43 33.45 -5.56
N GLY A 472 -27.92 34.59 -5.06
CA GLY A 472 -29.34 35.00 -5.13
C GLY A 472 -29.87 35.37 -6.52
N ASP A 473 -29.02 35.42 -7.53
CA ASP A 473 -29.33 35.63 -8.94
C ASP A 473 -29.43 34.30 -9.73
N ALA A 474 -29.17 33.15 -9.10
CA ALA A 474 -29.33 31.85 -9.74
C ALA A 474 -30.81 31.58 -10.06
N THR A 475 -31.06 31.00 -11.23
CA THR A 475 -32.42 30.72 -11.74
C THR A 475 -32.89 29.35 -11.30
N ILE A 476 -34.09 29.29 -10.73
CA ILE A 476 -34.76 28.07 -10.28
C ILE A 476 -35.70 27.58 -11.39
N TYR A 477 -35.57 26.31 -11.74
CA TYR A 477 -36.42 25.59 -12.69
C TYR A 477 -37.14 24.45 -11.96
N VAL A 478 -38.42 24.25 -12.30
CA VAL A 478 -39.19 23.08 -11.86
C VAL A 478 -39.79 22.42 -13.10
N ASP A 479 -39.45 21.14 -13.31
CA ASP A 479 -39.82 20.34 -14.49
C ASP A 479 -39.46 21.03 -15.81
N GLY A 480 -38.27 21.62 -15.86
CA GLY A 480 -37.73 22.32 -17.04
C GLY A 480 -38.31 23.72 -17.28
N ARG A 481 -39.25 24.21 -16.46
CA ARG A 481 -39.81 25.56 -16.57
C ARG A 481 -39.19 26.49 -15.53
N ALA A 482 -38.73 27.67 -15.97
CA ALA A 482 -38.21 28.70 -15.07
C ALA A 482 -39.32 29.20 -14.12
N ARG A 483 -38.99 29.31 -12.83
CA ARG A 483 -39.92 29.71 -11.76
C ARG A 483 -39.52 31.00 -11.04
N GLY A 484 -38.29 31.47 -11.23
CA GLY A 484 -37.77 32.73 -10.68
C GLY A 484 -36.29 32.63 -10.32
N THR A 485 -35.76 33.65 -9.67
CA THR A 485 -34.37 33.72 -9.17
C THR A 485 -34.35 33.94 -7.66
N GLY A 486 -33.26 33.54 -6.99
CA GLY A 486 -33.08 33.77 -5.56
C GLY A 486 -34.01 32.93 -4.70
N THR A 487 -34.93 33.55 -3.97
CA THR A 487 -35.90 32.84 -3.12
C THR A 487 -37.30 32.86 -3.73
N VAL A 488 -37.85 31.67 -3.99
CA VAL A 488 -39.17 31.50 -4.62
C VAL A 488 -40.01 30.47 -3.84
N THR A 489 -41.25 30.85 -3.50
CA THR A 489 -42.25 29.93 -2.94
C THR A 489 -43.20 29.45 -4.02
N LEU A 490 -43.38 28.13 -4.11
CA LEU A 490 -44.12 27.44 -5.17
C LEU A 490 -45.17 26.51 -4.58
N ASN A 491 -46.38 26.52 -5.14
CA ASN A 491 -47.40 25.51 -4.88
C ASN A 491 -47.32 24.43 -5.96
N LEU A 492 -46.78 23.28 -5.58
CA LEU A 492 -46.49 22.17 -6.48
C LEU A 492 -47.38 20.98 -6.13
N SER A 493 -47.73 20.16 -7.13
CA SER A 493 -48.50 18.94 -6.87
C SER A 493 -47.68 17.96 -6.01
N SER A 494 -48.33 17.08 -5.27
CA SER A 494 -47.67 16.04 -4.45
C SER A 494 -47.04 14.91 -5.29
N ALA A 495 -46.91 15.09 -6.60
CA ALA A 495 -46.11 14.23 -7.45
C ALA A 495 -44.62 14.63 -7.34
N PRO A 496 -43.67 13.72 -7.66
CA PRO A 496 -42.27 14.09 -7.79
C PRO A 496 -42.07 15.15 -8.89
N HIS A 497 -41.30 16.18 -8.57
CA HIS A 497 -40.94 17.28 -9.45
C HIS A 497 -39.41 17.38 -9.53
N ARG A 498 -38.86 17.68 -10.70
CA ARG A 498 -37.43 17.88 -10.88
C ARG A 498 -37.08 19.35 -10.65
N LEU A 499 -36.41 19.65 -9.56
CA LEU A 499 -35.85 20.95 -9.23
C LEU A 499 -34.46 21.08 -9.83
N GLU A 500 -34.22 22.14 -10.60
CA GLU A 500 -32.87 22.55 -11.01
C GLU A 500 -32.60 23.99 -10.59
N VAL A 501 -31.37 24.28 -10.21
CA VAL A 501 -30.90 25.64 -9.97
C VAL A 501 -29.66 25.86 -10.84
N LYS A 502 -29.73 26.87 -11.72
CA LYS A 502 -28.72 27.13 -12.76
C LYS A 502 -28.21 28.56 -12.65
N ARG A 503 -26.91 28.73 -12.88
CA ARG A 503 -26.24 30.01 -13.05
C ARG A 503 -24.97 29.79 -13.86
N ASP A 504 -24.67 30.70 -14.78
CA ASP A 504 -23.44 30.64 -15.58
C ASP A 504 -22.18 30.75 -14.70
N GLY A 505 -21.18 29.93 -14.98
CA GLY A 505 -19.94 29.82 -14.19
C GLY A 505 -20.07 29.00 -12.90
N TYR A 506 -21.20 28.29 -12.73
CA TYR A 506 -21.49 27.43 -11.58
C TYR A 506 -22.03 26.08 -12.04
N GLN A 507 -21.76 25.04 -11.26
CA GLN A 507 -22.34 23.73 -11.47
C GLN A 507 -23.85 23.75 -11.22
N THR A 508 -24.59 23.19 -12.18
CA THR A 508 -26.05 23.06 -12.07
C THR A 508 -26.41 22.11 -10.92
N PHE A 509 -27.21 22.59 -9.98
CA PHE A 509 -27.82 21.73 -8.97
C PHE A 509 -29.10 21.11 -9.55
N SER A 510 -29.29 19.81 -9.35
CA SER A 510 -30.49 19.07 -9.79
C SER A 510 -30.92 18.07 -8.71
N ARG A 511 -32.20 18.07 -8.35
CA ARG A 511 -32.78 17.15 -7.36
C ARG A 511 -34.25 16.87 -7.65
N SER A 512 -34.70 15.64 -7.42
CA SER A 512 -36.14 15.32 -7.38
C SER A 512 -36.72 15.67 -5.99
N ILE A 513 -37.85 16.38 -5.99
CA ILE A 513 -38.57 16.81 -4.78
C ILE A 513 -40.01 16.32 -4.83
N THR A 514 -40.57 15.91 -3.69
CA THR A 514 -41.99 15.50 -3.59
C THR A 514 -42.69 16.39 -2.57
N PRO A 515 -43.49 17.37 -3.02
CA PRO A 515 -44.23 18.28 -2.16
C PRO A 515 -45.17 17.55 -1.21
N ARG A 516 -45.20 17.99 0.05
CA ARG A 516 -46.08 17.41 1.09
C ARG A 516 -47.27 18.35 1.34
N PRO A 517 -48.51 17.95 1.02
CA PRO A 517 -49.68 18.77 1.32
C PRO A 517 -49.79 19.07 2.82
N GLY A 518 -50.04 20.34 3.17
CA GLY A 518 -50.15 20.80 4.56
C GLY A 518 -48.83 20.98 5.32
N TYR A 519 -47.68 20.66 4.72
CA TYR A 519 -46.36 20.84 5.33
C TYR A 519 -45.44 21.64 4.41
N PRO A 520 -45.18 22.93 4.69
CA PRO A 520 -44.29 23.74 3.88
C PRO A 520 -42.85 23.19 3.92
N GLN A 521 -42.21 23.09 2.76
CA GLN A 521 -40.84 22.59 2.61
C GLN A 521 -39.89 23.71 2.23
N ASN A 522 -38.79 23.87 2.96
CA ASN A 522 -37.75 24.85 2.65
C ASN A 522 -36.50 24.14 2.11
N ILE A 523 -36.04 24.54 0.94
CA ILE A 523 -34.87 23.97 0.26
C ILE A 523 -33.87 25.10 0.02
N SER A 524 -32.73 25.04 0.69
CA SER A 524 -31.61 25.96 0.44
C SER A 524 -30.60 25.29 -0.48
N VAL A 525 -30.25 25.97 -1.57
CA VAL A 525 -29.32 25.47 -2.59
C VAL A 525 -28.18 26.45 -2.73
N ARG A 526 -26.96 26.03 -2.39
CA ARG A 526 -25.73 26.78 -2.69
C ARG A 526 -25.05 26.16 -3.90
N LEU A 527 -24.95 26.90 -4.99
CA LEU A 527 -24.17 26.49 -6.17
C LEU A 527 -22.68 26.63 -5.88
N LYS A 528 -21.89 25.68 -6.39
CA LYS A 528 -20.42 25.75 -6.40
C LYS A 528 -19.97 26.37 -7.72
N SER A 529 -19.00 27.28 -7.66
CA SER A 529 -18.43 27.84 -8.89
C SER A 529 -17.55 26.80 -9.59
N ASP A 530 -17.37 26.92 -10.89
CA ASP A 530 -16.49 26.01 -11.64
C ASP A 530 -15.04 26.10 -11.13
N ALA A 531 -14.58 27.29 -10.73
CA ALA A 531 -13.27 27.50 -10.10
C ALA A 531 -13.11 26.80 -8.74
N GLU A 532 -14.17 26.72 -7.91
CA GLU A 532 -14.14 25.97 -6.65
C GLU A 532 -14.03 24.46 -6.90
N VAL A 533 -14.59 23.96 -8.01
CA VAL A 533 -14.51 22.56 -8.41
C VAL A 533 -13.13 22.24 -9.00
N GLU A 534 -12.56 23.13 -9.81
CA GLU A 534 -11.19 22.98 -10.33
C GLU A 534 -10.15 22.92 -9.19
N ALA A 535 -10.27 23.79 -8.18
CA ALA A 535 -9.41 23.78 -7.00
C ALA A 535 -9.56 22.50 -6.15
N GLN A 536 -10.75 21.88 -6.15
CA GLN A 536 -11.02 20.58 -5.51
C GLN A 536 -10.59 19.38 -6.35
N SER A 537 -10.44 19.55 -7.68
CA SER A 537 -10.01 18.50 -8.60
C SER A 537 -8.48 18.35 -8.71
N THR A 538 -7.71 19.36 -8.29
CA THR A 538 -6.25 19.32 -8.28
C THR A 538 -5.75 18.38 -7.17
N ALA A 539 -5.07 17.29 -7.54
CA ALA A 539 -4.63 16.27 -6.60
C ALA A 539 -3.78 16.86 -5.46
N SER A 540 -4.05 16.44 -4.22
CA SER A 540 -3.29 16.88 -3.04
C SER A 540 -1.86 16.32 -3.02
N THR A 541 -1.59 15.30 -3.82
CA THR A 541 -0.29 14.65 -3.96
C THR A 541 -0.14 14.16 -5.39
N ILE A 542 1.05 14.33 -5.96
CA ILE A 542 1.43 13.82 -7.29
C ILE A 542 2.68 12.96 -7.16
N THR A 543 2.91 12.09 -8.13
CA THR A 543 4.10 11.23 -8.18
C THR A 543 4.80 11.43 -9.52
N SER A 544 6.11 11.65 -9.49
CA SER A 544 6.92 11.76 -10.70
C SER A 544 7.09 10.40 -11.38
N SER A 545 7.53 10.41 -12.63
CA SER A 545 7.96 9.24 -13.42
C SER A 545 8.99 8.36 -12.72
N GLN A 546 9.74 8.92 -11.76
CA GLN A 546 10.74 8.18 -10.99
C GLN A 546 10.22 7.63 -9.65
N GLY A 547 8.96 7.90 -9.29
CA GLY A 547 8.37 7.51 -8.02
C GLY A 547 8.49 8.56 -6.91
N GLN A 548 9.00 9.76 -7.21
CA GLN A 548 9.13 10.84 -6.22
C GLN A 548 7.76 11.42 -5.91
N VAL A 549 7.38 11.47 -4.64
CA VAL A 549 6.08 11.98 -4.21
C VAL A 549 6.19 13.47 -3.89
N LEU A 550 5.31 14.30 -4.47
CA LEU A 550 5.22 15.72 -4.16
C LEU A 550 3.86 16.07 -3.55
N ARG A 551 3.90 16.87 -2.48
CA ARG A 551 2.74 17.33 -1.74
C ARG A 551 2.30 18.72 -2.19
N ARG A 552 1.00 18.91 -2.40
CA ARG A 552 0.41 20.24 -2.62
C ARG A 552 0.48 21.08 -1.35
N VAL A 553 1.01 22.28 -1.45
CA VAL A 553 1.08 23.28 -0.40
C VAL A 553 0.19 24.46 -0.81
N GLU A 554 -0.76 24.83 0.05
CA GLU A 554 -1.69 25.91 -0.23
C GLU A 554 -1.03 27.29 -0.18
N ALA A 555 -1.56 28.22 -0.97
CA ALA A 555 -1.21 29.64 -0.93
C ALA A 555 -1.48 30.24 0.47
N GLY A 556 -0.73 31.27 0.86
CA GLY A 556 -0.88 31.87 2.17
C GLY A 556 0.15 32.94 2.51
N GLY A 557 -0.19 33.75 3.52
CA GLY A 557 0.70 34.77 4.08
C GLY A 557 1.42 34.28 5.33
N PHE A 558 2.72 34.57 5.44
CA PHE A 558 3.52 34.22 6.62
C PHE A 558 4.70 35.16 6.83
N THR A 559 5.30 35.09 8.02
CA THR A 559 6.55 35.80 8.34
C THR A 559 7.72 34.84 8.28
N MET A 560 8.57 35.02 7.28
CA MET A 560 9.84 34.33 7.13
C MET A 560 10.89 34.96 8.04
N GLY A 561 11.85 34.18 8.55
CA GLY A 561 12.92 34.65 9.44
C GLY A 561 12.59 34.54 10.92
N THR A 562 13.43 35.15 11.75
CA THR A 562 13.47 34.89 13.20
C THR A 562 13.47 36.18 14.03
N SER A 563 12.75 36.15 15.16
CA SER A 563 12.69 37.25 16.12
C SER A 563 14.06 37.59 16.71
N ARG A 564 14.34 38.88 16.94
CA ARG A 564 15.60 39.33 17.55
C ARG A 564 15.86 38.76 18.95
N ALA A 565 14.81 38.33 19.65
CA ALA A 565 14.91 37.76 20.99
C ALA A 565 15.24 36.25 20.99
N GLU A 566 15.21 35.57 19.83
CA GLU A 566 15.48 34.13 19.76
C GLU A 566 16.97 33.83 19.93
N GLN A 567 17.28 32.92 20.85
CA GLN A 567 18.66 32.49 21.11
C GLN A 567 19.28 31.83 19.87
N GLY A 568 20.54 32.15 19.58
CA GLY A 568 21.28 31.56 18.46
C GLY A 568 20.99 32.20 17.09
N ARG A 569 20.10 33.20 17.01
CA ARG A 569 19.79 33.93 15.77
C ARG A 569 21.03 34.60 15.15
N ARG A 570 21.20 34.43 13.84
CA ARG A 570 22.20 35.16 13.02
C ARG A 570 21.65 36.46 12.44
N ALA A 571 22.56 37.35 12.05
CA ALA A 571 22.22 38.66 11.49
C ALA A 571 21.40 38.58 10.17
N ASN A 572 21.59 37.51 9.39
CA ASN A 572 20.93 37.26 8.11
C ASN A 572 19.51 36.68 8.24
N GLU A 573 19.04 36.35 9.45
CA GLU A 573 17.71 35.80 9.72
C GLU A 573 16.73 36.92 10.08
N VAL A 574 16.57 37.86 9.15
CA VAL A 574 15.69 39.02 9.30
C VAL A 574 14.24 38.60 9.07
N MET A 575 13.31 39.08 9.91
CA MET A 575 11.88 38.85 9.70
C MET A 575 11.37 39.61 8.48
N VAL A 576 10.76 38.89 7.55
CA VAL A 576 10.19 39.43 6.30
C VAL A 576 8.78 38.88 6.12
N PRO A 577 7.74 39.73 6.01
CA PRO A 577 6.41 39.27 5.64
C PRO A 577 6.39 38.84 4.17
N VAL A 578 5.79 37.69 3.89
CA VAL A 578 5.71 37.04 2.58
C VAL A 578 4.25 36.64 2.32
N LEU A 579 3.83 36.77 1.07
CA LEU A 579 2.56 36.27 0.56
C LEU A 579 2.86 35.35 -0.62
N LEU A 580 2.55 34.06 -0.48
CA LEU A 580 2.51 33.13 -1.61
C LEU A 580 1.10 33.20 -2.21
N THR A 581 1.00 33.58 -3.47
CA THR A 581 -0.30 33.84 -4.13
C THR A 581 -0.89 32.61 -4.81
N ARG A 582 -0.06 31.59 -5.01
CA ARG A 582 -0.45 30.36 -5.72
C ARG A 582 -0.02 29.12 -4.93
N PRO A 583 -0.80 28.04 -4.97
CA PRO A 583 -0.36 26.76 -4.46
C PRO A 583 0.76 26.18 -5.35
N PHE A 584 1.59 25.32 -4.77
CA PHE A 584 2.69 24.64 -5.45
C PHE A 584 2.85 23.21 -4.90
N TYR A 585 3.52 22.35 -5.66
CA TYR A 585 3.94 21.02 -5.21
C TYR A 585 5.39 21.06 -4.72
N ILE A 586 5.69 20.32 -3.66
CA ILE A 586 7.06 20.13 -3.16
C ILE A 586 7.30 18.67 -2.78
N GLY A 587 8.50 18.15 -3.08
CA GLY A 587 8.92 16.80 -2.74
C GLY A 587 8.78 16.53 -1.26
N THR A 588 8.11 15.42 -0.91
CA THR A 588 7.93 15.01 0.49
C THR A 588 9.26 14.60 1.12
N LYS A 589 10.24 14.18 0.32
CA LYS A 589 11.59 13.77 0.73
C LYS A 589 12.65 14.50 -0.09
N GLU A 590 13.89 14.50 0.40
CA GLU A 590 15.06 14.91 -0.39
C GLU A 590 15.24 13.97 -1.59
N VAL A 591 15.88 14.44 -2.67
CA VAL A 591 16.23 13.56 -3.81
C VAL A 591 17.26 12.53 -3.34
N THR A 592 17.03 11.26 -3.65
CA THR A 592 17.94 10.18 -3.24
C THR A 592 19.11 9.97 -4.20
N ASN A 593 20.18 9.32 -3.73
CA ASN A 593 21.28 8.88 -4.60
C ASN A 593 20.78 8.02 -5.76
N ARG A 594 19.86 7.08 -5.51
CA ARG A 594 19.29 6.23 -6.57
C ARG A 594 18.55 7.03 -7.63
N GLU A 595 17.74 8.01 -7.23
CA GLU A 595 17.04 8.90 -8.15
C GLU A 595 18.02 9.77 -8.94
N PHE A 596 19.01 10.37 -8.27
CA PHE A 596 19.99 11.22 -8.94
C PHE A 596 20.88 10.43 -9.90
N ARG A 597 21.22 9.18 -9.59
CA ARG A 597 22.01 8.30 -10.48
C ARG A 597 21.29 7.95 -11.78
N ARG A 598 19.95 8.04 -11.83
CA ARG A 598 19.21 7.91 -13.11
C ARG A 598 19.47 9.09 -14.05
N PHE A 599 19.73 10.27 -13.50
CA PHE A 599 20.18 11.45 -14.26
C PHE A 599 21.69 11.38 -14.55
N ARG A 600 22.50 11.06 -13.54
CA ARG A 600 23.96 11.02 -13.61
C ARG A 600 24.51 9.78 -12.89
N GLN A 601 24.67 8.71 -13.64
CA GLN A 601 25.05 7.39 -13.12
C GLN A 601 26.36 7.38 -12.30
N ASN A 602 27.30 8.28 -12.59
CA ASN A 602 28.62 8.36 -11.95
C ASN A 602 28.67 9.24 -10.70
N HIS A 603 27.53 9.73 -10.22
CA HIS A 603 27.54 10.61 -9.07
C HIS A 603 27.91 9.85 -7.77
N ASP A 604 28.88 10.40 -7.04
CA ASP A 604 29.28 9.95 -5.71
C ASP A 604 29.11 11.07 -4.67
N SER A 605 28.39 10.71 -3.61
CA SER A 605 28.03 11.58 -2.49
C SER A 605 29.11 11.64 -1.42
N ARG A 606 30.38 11.35 -1.75
CA ARG A 606 31.50 11.13 -0.80
C ARG A 606 31.41 9.80 -0.04
N GLY A 607 31.24 8.70 -0.78
CA GLY A 607 31.33 7.36 -0.20
C GLY A 607 32.70 7.07 0.44
N ASP A 608 33.75 7.80 0.03
CA ASP A 608 35.09 7.79 0.62
C ASP A 608 35.12 8.34 2.07
N LEU A 609 34.23 9.29 2.39
CA LEU A 609 34.13 9.86 3.73
C LEU A 609 33.35 8.94 4.67
N HIS A 610 32.19 8.46 4.24
CA HIS A 610 31.39 7.48 4.96
C HIS A 610 30.42 6.77 4.00
N LEU A 611 30.30 5.46 4.17
CA LEU A 611 29.51 4.58 3.32
C LEU A 611 28.04 5.00 3.14
N SER A 612 27.38 5.44 4.23
CA SER A 612 25.96 5.81 4.15
C SER A 612 25.71 7.05 3.30
N LEU A 613 26.72 7.89 3.06
CA LEU A 613 26.60 9.03 2.14
C LEU A 613 26.31 8.57 0.71
N ALA A 614 26.87 7.43 0.29
CA ALA A 614 26.69 6.86 -1.04
C ALA A 614 25.49 5.89 -1.15
N GLY A 615 24.80 5.61 -0.04
CA GLY A 615 23.68 4.67 0.02
C GLY A 615 22.50 5.10 -0.85
N ASP A 616 21.88 4.14 -1.54
CA ASP A 616 20.88 4.41 -2.58
C ASP A 616 19.65 5.18 -2.09
N LEU A 617 19.20 4.90 -0.86
CA LEU A 617 18.03 5.53 -0.25
C LEU A 617 18.37 6.78 0.57
N ASN A 618 19.64 7.13 0.68
CA ASN A 618 20.12 8.32 1.38
C ASN A 618 20.01 9.55 0.45
N PRO A 619 19.91 10.78 1.00
CA PRO A 619 19.85 11.98 0.20
C PRO A 619 21.12 12.12 -0.63
N VAL A 620 20.94 12.52 -1.89
CA VAL A 620 22.07 12.89 -2.74
C VAL A 620 22.71 14.17 -2.19
N VAL A 621 24.03 14.13 -1.99
CA VAL A 621 24.81 15.26 -1.44
C VAL A 621 26.07 15.46 -2.29
N ASN A 622 26.92 16.41 -1.91
CA ASN A 622 28.15 16.72 -2.66
C ASN A 622 27.87 17.17 -4.11
N ILE A 623 26.68 17.72 -4.38
CA ILE A 623 26.30 18.32 -5.66
C ILE A 623 26.33 19.84 -5.59
N THR A 624 26.62 20.46 -6.71
CA THR A 624 26.45 21.90 -6.92
C THR A 624 24.97 22.25 -7.15
N TRP A 625 24.63 23.52 -6.96
CA TRP A 625 23.29 24.03 -7.28
C TRP A 625 22.95 23.87 -8.77
N ASP A 626 23.93 24.01 -9.66
CA ASP A 626 23.72 23.86 -11.10
C ASP A 626 23.33 22.41 -11.45
N GLU A 627 23.95 21.43 -10.80
CA GLU A 627 23.61 20.01 -10.97
C GLU A 627 22.21 19.67 -10.46
N ALA A 628 21.77 20.30 -9.37
CA ALA A 628 20.40 20.17 -8.87
C ALA A 628 19.38 20.73 -9.88
N VAL A 629 19.67 21.88 -10.50
CA VAL A 629 18.84 22.47 -11.56
C VAL A 629 18.80 21.61 -12.82
N GLU A 630 19.93 21.06 -13.22
CA GLU A 630 20.00 20.16 -14.37
C GLU A 630 19.16 18.91 -14.14
N TYR A 631 19.19 18.34 -12.93
CA TYR A 631 18.32 17.23 -12.56
C TYR A 631 16.83 17.59 -12.71
N THR A 632 16.41 18.76 -12.22
CA THR A 632 14.99 19.17 -12.32
C THR A 632 14.54 19.39 -13.76
N ASN A 633 15.41 19.96 -14.61
CA ASN A 633 15.13 20.12 -16.04
C ASN A 633 15.10 18.78 -16.76
N TRP A 634 16.02 17.87 -16.44
CA TRP A 634 16.03 16.51 -16.98
C TRP A 634 14.75 15.75 -16.61
N LEU A 635 14.33 15.78 -15.35
CA LEU A 635 13.08 15.16 -14.90
C LEU A 635 11.86 15.78 -15.60
N SER A 636 11.85 17.10 -15.81
CA SER A 636 10.80 17.77 -16.59
C SER A 636 10.75 17.26 -18.04
N THR A 637 11.92 17.03 -18.64
CA THR A 637 12.03 16.50 -20.00
C THR A 637 11.49 15.07 -20.09
N GLN A 638 11.75 14.22 -19.09
CA GLN A 638 11.22 12.84 -19.05
C GLN A 638 9.69 12.79 -19.03
N GLU A 639 9.04 13.84 -18.51
CA GLU A 639 7.59 13.94 -18.38
C GLU A 639 6.94 14.87 -19.42
N GLY A 640 7.71 15.39 -20.38
CA GLY A 640 7.21 16.32 -21.40
C GLY A 640 6.71 17.66 -20.84
N LEU A 641 7.31 18.12 -19.72
CA LEU A 641 6.96 19.37 -19.06
C LEU A 641 7.85 20.53 -19.51
N ASP A 642 7.35 21.77 -19.36
CA ASP A 642 8.09 22.98 -19.71
C ASP A 642 9.24 23.22 -18.72
N LEU A 643 10.44 23.47 -19.23
CA LEU A 643 11.67 23.61 -18.42
C LEU A 643 11.64 24.88 -17.56
N ALA A 644 11.84 24.71 -16.25
CA ALA A 644 11.85 25.82 -15.31
C ALA A 644 13.11 26.71 -15.38
N TYR A 645 14.20 26.18 -15.95
CA TYR A 645 15.45 26.91 -16.09
C TYR A 645 15.97 26.90 -17.53
N LYS A 646 16.60 28.01 -17.93
CA LYS A 646 17.32 28.14 -19.19
C LYS A 646 18.75 28.60 -18.95
N LYS A 647 19.68 28.14 -19.78
CA LYS A 647 21.08 28.57 -19.72
C LYS A 647 21.27 29.84 -20.54
N VAL A 648 21.78 30.90 -19.92
CA VAL A 648 22.06 32.21 -20.55
C VAL A 648 23.48 32.62 -20.15
N PHE A 649 24.38 32.74 -21.14
CA PHE A 649 25.81 33.00 -20.93
C PHE A 649 26.45 32.05 -19.90
N GLU A 650 26.28 30.74 -20.11
CA GLU A 650 26.74 29.66 -19.21
C GLU A 650 26.17 29.69 -17.78
N ARG A 651 25.12 30.47 -17.52
CA ARG A 651 24.46 30.54 -16.21
C ARG A 651 23.00 30.14 -16.30
N TRP A 652 22.57 29.27 -15.40
CA TRP A 652 21.17 28.90 -15.25
C TRP A 652 20.35 30.06 -14.67
N GLN A 653 19.24 30.37 -15.34
CA GLN A 653 18.28 31.40 -14.94
C GLN A 653 16.86 30.82 -14.95
N PRO A 654 16.01 31.16 -13.96
CA PRO A 654 14.61 30.75 -13.98
C PRO A 654 13.90 31.36 -15.20
N VAL A 655 12.99 30.59 -15.77
CA VAL A 655 12.08 31.05 -16.84
C VAL A 655 10.93 31.80 -16.19
N GLU A 656 10.58 32.96 -16.77
CA GLU A 656 9.47 33.79 -16.32
C GLU A 656 8.44 33.98 -17.44
N PRO A 657 7.13 33.78 -17.18
CA PRO A 657 6.56 33.28 -15.93
C PRO A 657 6.99 31.84 -15.62
N THR A 658 7.09 31.49 -14.34
CA THR A 658 7.57 30.15 -13.93
C THR A 658 6.65 29.04 -14.47
N PRO A 659 7.17 28.09 -15.27
CA PRO A 659 6.35 27.11 -15.98
C PRO A 659 5.90 25.94 -15.08
N ASN A 660 5.28 24.92 -15.68
CA ASN A 660 4.74 23.75 -14.98
C ASN A 660 5.75 22.62 -14.70
N GLY A 661 7.01 22.76 -15.10
CA GLY A 661 8.06 21.76 -14.86
C GLY A 661 8.59 21.75 -13.43
N TYR A 662 9.44 20.76 -13.16
CA TYR A 662 10.15 20.64 -11.90
C TYR A 662 11.24 21.71 -11.77
N ARG A 663 11.45 22.14 -10.53
CA ARG A 663 12.41 23.18 -10.16
C ARG A 663 12.88 23.00 -8.72
N LEU A 664 13.84 23.81 -8.30
CA LEU A 664 14.10 23.98 -6.86
C LEU A 664 13.00 24.85 -6.25
N PRO A 665 12.60 24.61 -4.99
CA PRO A 665 11.73 25.53 -4.28
C PRO A 665 12.42 26.89 -4.13
N THR A 666 11.66 27.98 -4.15
CA THR A 666 12.16 29.25 -3.61
C THR A 666 12.39 29.11 -2.11
N GLU A 667 13.21 29.97 -1.53
CA GLU A 667 13.41 29.96 -0.09
C GLU A 667 12.10 30.15 0.67
N ALA A 668 11.25 31.07 0.19
CA ALA A 668 9.96 31.31 0.82
C ALA A 668 9.06 30.08 0.79
N GLU A 669 8.99 29.39 -0.35
CA GLU A 669 8.24 28.14 -0.48
C GLU A 669 8.79 27.04 0.43
N TRP A 670 10.11 26.88 0.47
CA TRP A 670 10.77 25.93 1.35
C TRP A 670 10.40 26.21 2.82
N VAL A 671 10.53 27.47 3.26
CA VAL A 671 10.22 27.85 4.63
C VAL A 671 8.74 27.63 4.94
N TRP A 672 7.84 28.00 4.02
CA TRP A 672 6.39 27.80 4.19
C TRP A 672 6.02 26.32 4.33
N ALA A 673 6.57 25.48 3.45
CA ALA A 673 6.32 24.05 3.45
C ALA A 673 6.90 23.36 4.68
N ILE A 674 8.16 23.66 5.04
CA ILE A 674 8.88 22.98 6.12
C ILE A 674 8.43 23.47 7.52
N ARG A 675 8.13 24.76 7.69
CA ARG A 675 7.59 25.30 8.97
C ARG A 675 6.11 25.00 9.19
N TYR A 676 5.42 24.39 8.23
CA TYR A 676 4.01 24.09 8.39
C TYR A 676 3.79 23.07 9.52
N GLN A 677 3.17 23.53 10.61
CA GLN A 677 2.86 22.71 11.78
C GLN A 677 1.35 22.65 12.07
N GLY A 678 0.50 23.17 11.17
CA GLY A 678 -0.95 23.27 11.40
C GLY A 678 -1.33 24.15 12.60
N ARG A 679 -0.42 25.02 13.07
CA ARG A 679 -0.59 25.90 14.24
C ARG A 679 -0.18 27.34 13.92
N ALA A 680 -0.73 28.28 14.69
CA ALA A 680 -0.52 29.72 14.46
C ALA A 680 0.87 30.25 14.89
N SER A 681 1.57 29.57 15.82
CA SER A 681 2.90 29.96 16.26
C SER A 681 3.97 29.06 15.67
N ALA A 682 5.06 29.68 15.20
CA ALA A 682 6.18 28.95 14.63
C ALA A 682 7.12 28.44 15.74
N ALA A 683 7.50 27.17 15.66
CA ALA A 683 8.52 26.60 16.53
C ALA A 683 9.93 27.12 16.18
N THR A 684 10.80 27.16 17.19
CA THR A 684 12.21 27.48 17.04
C THR A 684 12.97 26.33 16.37
N PHE A 685 12.75 25.08 16.83
CA PHE A 685 13.34 23.88 16.25
C PHE A 685 12.29 23.02 15.53
N PRO A 686 12.69 22.15 14.59
CA PRO A 686 11.78 21.21 13.92
C PRO A 686 10.94 20.37 14.88
N TRP A 687 11.52 19.94 16.00
CA TRP A 687 10.87 19.14 17.06
C TRP A 687 10.25 19.98 18.18
N GLY A 688 10.21 21.31 18.06
CA GLY A 688 9.66 22.21 19.07
C GLY A 688 10.73 23.01 19.82
N GLY A 689 10.85 22.79 21.14
CA GLY A 689 11.62 23.67 22.03
C GLY A 689 12.48 23.01 23.11
N ARG A 690 12.40 21.68 23.29
CA ARG A 690 13.19 20.96 24.31
C ARG A 690 14.54 20.52 23.74
N MET A 691 15.61 20.76 24.49
CA MET A 691 16.97 20.30 24.20
C MET A 691 17.48 19.33 25.30
N PRO A 692 18.24 18.28 24.95
CA PRO A 692 18.45 17.78 23.58
C PRO A 692 17.13 17.24 22.96
N PRO A 693 17.04 17.11 21.63
CA PRO A 693 15.92 16.46 20.96
C PRO A 693 15.74 15.00 21.42
N ARG A 694 14.57 14.43 21.14
CA ARG A 694 14.38 12.98 21.25
C ARG A 694 15.06 12.29 20.07
N ARG A 695 15.55 11.07 20.27
CA ARG A 695 16.27 10.26 19.25
C ARG A 695 15.59 10.22 17.86
N ASP A 696 14.27 10.30 17.81
CA ASP A 696 13.44 10.26 16.61
C ASP A 696 13.17 11.64 15.97
N SER A 697 13.84 12.71 16.42
CA SER A 697 13.55 14.10 16.01
C SER A 697 14.19 14.53 14.68
N GLY A 698 15.09 13.74 14.11
CA GLY A 698 15.81 14.04 12.87
C GLY A 698 17.25 13.54 12.90
N ASN A 699 17.95 13.60 11.76
CA ASN A 699 19.37 13.26 11.71
C ASN A 699 20.23 14.52 11.93
N TYR A 700 21.04 14.50 12.99
CA TYR A 700 21.91 15.60 13.41
C TYR A 700 23.27 15.04 13.85
N ALA A 701 24.24 15.91 14.16
CA ALA A 701 25.53 15.47 14.67
C ALA A 701 25.40 14.93 16.11
N GLY A 702 24.93 13.68 16.28
CA GLY A 702 24.83 12.97 17.55
C GLY A 702 26.09 12.19 17.90
N LYS A 703 26.00 11.34 18.94
CA LYS A 703 27.13 10.52 19.40
C LYS A 703 27.73 9.65 18.29
N SER A 704 26.90 9.05 17.43
CA SER A 704 27.36 8.21 16.31
C SER A 704 28.22 8.98 15.29
N ALA A 705 27.99 10.28 15.12
CA ALA A 705 28.74 11.12 14.17
C ALA A 705 30.13 11.55 14.67
N ASN A 706 30.49 11.28 15.93
CA ASN A 706 31.67 11.86 16.61
C ASN A 706 33.01 11.65 15.88
N ALA A 707 33.15 10.60 15.07
CA ALA A 707 34.36 10.34 14.29
C ALA A 707 34.47 11.20 13.01
N LEU A 708 33.35 11.77 12.54
CA LEU A 708 33.23 12.43 11.24
C LEU A 708 33.04 13.95 11.34
N VAL A 709 32.65 14.46 12.51
CA VAL A 709 32.29 15.87 12.71
C VAL A 709 33.09 16.50 13.85
N PRO A 710 33.35 17.82 13.80
CA PRO A 710 34.15 18.50 14.82
C PRO A 710 33.43 18.67 16.16
N SER A 711 32.11 18.60 16.19
CA SER A 711 31.30 18.73 17.41
C SER A 711 30.01 17.95 17.30
N ILE A 712 29.57 17.40 18.44
CA ILE A 712 28.33 16.63 18.55
C ILE A 712 27.37 17.26 19.56
N LEU A 713 26.09 16.95 19.45
CA LEU A 713 25.04 17.38 20.34
C LEU A 713 25.04 16.51 21.61
N PRO A 714 25.40 17.04 22.78
CA PRO A 714 25.54 16.22 23.99
C PRO A 714 24.22 15.58 24.40
N GLY A 715 24.26 14.27 24.69
CA GLY A 715 23.08 13.51 25.12
C GLY A 715 22.10 13.18 23.99
N TYR A 716 22.50 13.36 22.73
CA TYR A 716 21.72 13.00 21.54
C TYR A 716 22.43 11.93 20.71
N ASP A 717 21.67 10.95 20.22
CA ASP A 717 22.16 9.93 19.31
C ASP A 717 20.97 9.37 18.50
N ASP A 718 20.96 9.61 17.19
CA ASP A 718 19.99 9.07 16.25
C ASP A 718 20.38 7.67 15.75
N GLY A 719 21.65 7.28 15.93
CA GLY A 719 22.20 6.01 15.45
C GLY A 719 22.82 6.10 14.05
N TYR A 720 22.94 7.30 13.48
CA TYR A 720 23.53 7.51 12.16
C TYR A 720 24.82 8.33 12.28
N SER A 721 25.91 7.80 11.72
CA SER A 721 27.20 8.50 11.72
C SER A 721 27.25 9.63 10.68
N SER A 722 26.51 9.48 9.57
CA SER A 722 26.31 10.52 8.55
C SER A 722 24.86 10.57 8.07
N THR A 723 24.57 10.75 6.78
CA THR A 723 23.18 10.75 6.28
C THR A 723 22.45 9.44 6.63
N ALA A 724 21.14 9.58 6.78
CA ALA A 724 20.17 8.51 6.98
C ALA A 724 19.30 8.36 5.72
N PRO A 725 18.67 7.20 5.50
CA PRO A 725 17.69 7.03 4.43
C PRO A 725 16.57 8.08 4.54
N VAL A 726 16.14 8.61 3.39
CA VAL A 726 15.14 9.69 3.37
C VAL A 726 13.78 9.22 3.91
N GLY A 727 13.15 10.02 4.76
CA GLY A 727 11.89 9.74 5.42
C GLY A 727 11.99 8.77 6.59
N THR A 728 13.17 8.63 7.20
CA THR A 728 13.37 7.84 8.44
C THR A 728 12.67 8.48 9.64
N PHE A 729 12.71 9.81 9.74
CA PHE A 729 12.20 10.54 10.91
C PHE A 729 10.77 11.05 10.69
N ALA A 730 10.12 11.52 11.75
CA ALA A 730 8.73 11.98 11.66
C ALA A 730 8.54 13.13 10.65
N ALA A 731 7.52 13.01 9.80
CA ALA A 731 7.12 14.08 8.91
C ALA A 731 6.44 15.25 9.66
N ASN A 732 6.47 16.44 9.05
CA ASN A 732 5.67 17.57 9.50
C ASN A 732 4.17 17.36 9.17
N ALA A 733 3.32 18.33 9.54
CA ALA A 733 1.86 18.23 9.37
C ALA A 733 1.39 18.17 7.89
N LEU A 734 2.28 18.43 6.92
CA LEU A 734 2.01 18.23 5.50
C LEU A 734 2.47 16.87 4.97
N GLY A 735 3.11 16.04 5.80
CA GLY A 735 3.73 14.79 5.36
C GLY A 735 5.09 15.00 4.68
N ILE A 736 5.78 16.10 5.00
CA ILE A 736 7.12 16.40 4.49
C ILE A 736 8.16 15.98 5.53
N TYR A 737 9.14 15.20 5.09
CA TYR A 737 10.19 14.60 5.88
C TYR A 737 11.49 15.41 5.82
N ASP A 738 12.33 15.21 6.84
CA ASP A 738 13.74 15.61 6.91
C ASP A 738 14.06 17.10 6.77
N GLY A 739 13.08 18.00 6.61
CA GLY A 739 13.36 19.44 6.45
C GLY A 739 14.04 20.12 7.65
N GLY A 740 14.25 19.40 8.76
CA GLY A 740 15.00 19.86 9.92
C GLY A 740 16.47 19.45 9.95
N GLY A 741 16.85 18.34 9.31
CA GLY A 741 18.15 17.64 9.47
C GLY A 741 18.44 16.72 8.28
N ASN A 742 19.27 15.69 8.45
CA ASN A 742 19.73 14.81 7.36
C ASN A 742 20.65 15.53 6.36
N ALA A 743 20.11 16.17 5.31
CA ALA A 743 20.88 17.02 4.41
C ALA A 743 20.31 18.45 4.39
N ALA A 744 21.19 19.44 4.43
CA ALA A 744 20.79 20.80 4.13
C ALA A 744 20.49 20.92 2.62
N GLU A 745 19.66 21.87 2.23
CA GLU A 745 19.05 21.84 0.90
C GLU A 745 19.31 23.11 0.10
N TRP A 746 19.75 22.92 -1.15
CA TRP A 746 19.76 23.97 -2.15
C TRP A 746 18.33 24.45 -2.44
N VAL A 747 18.14 25.78 -2.42
CA VAL A 747 16.92 26.44 -2.89
C VAL A 747 17.25 27.39 -4.05
N GLN A 748 16.24 27.84 -4.80
CA GLN A 748 16.43 28.62 -6.02
C GLN A 748 17.21 29.93 -5.80
N ASP A 749 16.95 30.60 -4.68
CA ASP A 749 17.35 31.96 -4.42
C ASP A 749 18.87 32.18 -4.42
N TYR A 750 19.29 33.29 -5.01
CA TYR A 750 20.61 33.85 -4.71
C TYR A 750 20.65 34.38 -3.27
N TYR A 751 21.75 34.12 -2.57
CA TYR A 751 21.92 34.57 -1.20
C TYR A 751 22.10 36.10 -1.14
N SER A 752 21.29 36.73 -0.29
CA SER A 752 21.40 38.14 0.09
C SER A 752 20.86 38.35 1.50
N VAL A 753 21.30 39.39 2.21
CA VAL A 753 20.77 39.72 3.54
C VAL A 753 19.57 40.67 3.37
N PRO A 754 18.35 40.29 3.81
CA PRO A 754 17.19 41.15 3.66
C PRO A 754 17.29 42.43 4.51
N THR A 755 16.74 43.53 4.01
CA THR A 755 16.65 44.79 4.77
C THR A 755 15.67 44.67 5.94
N PRO A 756 16.09 44.96 7.19
CA PRO A 756 15.20 44.95 8.36
C PRO A 756 14.08 46.00 8.28
N GLY A 757 12.97 45.73 8.98
CA GLY A 757 11.91 46.72 9.21
C GLY A 757 10.83 46.82 8.12
N ARG A 758 10.82 45.91 7.15
CA ARG A 758 9.79 45.85 6.11
C ARG A 758 8.42 45.49 6.70
N LYS A 759 7.39 46.26 6.35
CA LYS A 759 6.00 46.02 6.79
C LYS A 759 5.12 45.38 5.71
N GLU A 760 5.36 45.73 4.44
CA GLU A 760 4.57 45.21 3.31
C GLU A 760 5.03 43.81 2.89
N PRO A 761 4.11 42.84 2.75
CA PRO A 761 4.44 41.50 2.28
C PRO A 761 5.12 41.51 0.91
N LYS A 762 6.14 40.66 0.72
CA LYS A 762 6.65 40.33 -0.61
C LYS A 762 5.77 39.24 -1.24
N SER A 763 5.20 39.52 -2.41
CA SER A 763 4.49 38.50 -3.21
C SER A 763 5.51 37.59 -3.88
N ASP A 764 5.35 36.27 -3.72
CA ASP A 764 6.10 35.21 -4.42
C ASP A 764 7.60 35.49 -4.62
N PRO A 765 8.36 35.77 -3.54
CA PRO A 765 9.75 36.21 -3.67
C PRO A 765 10.66 35.08 -4.20
N GLN A 766 11.46 35.40 -5.22
CA GLN A 766 12.42 34.48 -5.86
C GLN A 766 13.89 34.82 -5.57
N GLY A 767 14.14 35.70 -4.59
CA GLY A 767 15.47 36.23 -4.30
C GLY A 767 15.93 37.32 -5.27
N PRO A 768 17.18 37.79 -5.15
CA PRO A 768 17.75 38.78 -6.07
C PRO A 768 18.09 38.14 -7.42
N GLN A 769 18.08 38.94 -8.50
CA GLN A 769 18.37 38.44 -9.86
C GLN A 769 19.83 37.99 -10.07
N ARG A 770 20.76 38.42 -9.21
CA ARG A 770 22.20 38.11 -9.30
C ARG A 770 22.77 37.91 -7.91
N GLY A 771 23.77 37.03 -7.80
CA GLY A 771 24.53 36.79 -6.58
C GLY A 771 25.76 35.92 -6.83
N ALA A 772 26.63 35.85 -5.82
CA ALA A 772 27.83 34.99 -5.86
C ALA A 772 27.58 33.60 -5.24
N ASN A 773 26.62 33.50 -4.33
CA ASN A 773 26.25 32.27 -3.62
C ASN A 773 24.75 32.04 -3.71
N ARG A 774 24.34 30.77 -3.59
CA ARG A 774 22.95 30.34 -3.47
C ARG A 774 22.61 30.09 -2.02
N VAL A 775 21.32 30.19 -1.70
CA VAL A 775 20.82 29.93 -0.35
C VAL A 775 20.79 28.41 -0.10
N ILE A 776 21.18 28.03 1.12
CA ILE A 776 21.04 26.67 1.65
C ILE A 776 20.13 26.75 2.88
N ARG A 777 19.17 25.83 2.98
CA ARG A 777 18.15 25.78 4.04
C ARG A 777 18.20 24.47 4.81
N GLY A 778 17.71 24.50 6.04
CA GLY A 778 17.69 23.33 6.94
C GLY A 778 19.04 23.08 7.62
N SER A 779 19.03 22.12 8.53
CA SER A 779 20.26 21.59 9.16
C SER A 779 20.69 20.31 8.42
N SER A 780 21.76 19.67 8.89
CA SER A 780 22.28 18.44 8.31
C SER A 780 22.84 17.54 9.40
N TRP A 781 23.22 16.32 9.02
CA TRP A 781 23.93 15.36 9.87
C TRP A 781 25.24 15.92 10.48
N MET A 782 25.80 17.01 9.91
CA MET A 782 27.01 17.65 10.43
C MET A 782 26.74 18.74 11.49
N HIS A 783 25.48 19.07 11.77
CA HIS A 783 25.14 20.20 12.65
C HIS A 783 24.74 19.74 14.07
N ALA A 784 25.39 20.33 15.08
CA ALA A 784 25.10 20.10 16.51
C ALA A 784 24.73 21.38 17.27
N GLY A 785 24.99 22.55 16.70
CA GLY A 785 24.85 23.84 17.38
C GLY A 785 23.41 24.37 17.39
N ILE A 786 23.05 25.08 18.46
CA ILE A 786 21.73 25.73 18.58
C ILE A 786 21.49 26.77 17.47
N MET A 787 22.54 27.27 16.83
CA MET A 787 22.42 28.27 15.76
C MET A 787 21.88 27.63 14.49
N GLU A 788 22.44 26.48 14.12
CA GLU A 788 22.21 25.75 12.88
C GLU A 788 20.93 24.91 12.93
N LEU A 789 20.60 24.37 14.10
CA LEU A 789 19.45 23.48 14.30
C LEU A 789 18.07 24.18 14.22
N ARG A 790 18.04 25.52 14.11
CA ARG A 790 16.79 26.30 14.12
C ARG A 790 16.13 26.32 12.75
N MET A 791 14.79 26.38 12.74
CA MET A 791 13.99 26.55 11.53
C MET A 791 14.29 27.86 10.79
N GLY A 792 14.82 28.86 11.49
CA GLY A 792 15.27 30.13 10.92
C GLY A 792 16.62 30.05 10.21
N TYR A 793 17.45 29.05 10.53
CA TYR A 793 18.83 28.97 10.09
C TYR A 793 18.95 29.06 8.56
N ARG A 794 19.88 29.91 8.12
CA ARG A 794 20.07 30.27 6.72
C ARG A 794 21.55 30.28 6.42
N ASP A 795 21.96 29.41 5.51
CA ASP A 795 23.34 29.26 5.07
C ASP A 795 23.47 29.58 3.58
N PHE A 796 24.69 29.56 3.05
CA PHE A 796 24.97 29.84 1.65
C PHE A 796 26.20 29.10 1.14
N GLY A 797 26.21 28.88 -0.17
CA GLY A 797 27.37 28.30 -0.83
C GLY A 797 27.29 28.37 -2.35
N ASN A 798 28.33 27.86 -3.00
CA ASN A 798 28.44 27.76 -4.46
C ASN A 798 29.15 26.47 -4.92
N ARG A 799 29.47 25.56 -4.00
CA ARG A 799 30.14 24.27 -4.26
C ARG A 799 29.37 23.17 -3.54
N GLY A 800 29.48 21.95 -4.04
CA GLY A 800 28.96 20.77 -3.34
C GLY A 800 29.62 20.57 -1.99
N ARG A 801 28.83 20.10 -1.02
CA ARG A 801 29.28 19.70 0.32
C ARG A 801 28.69 18.34 0.68
N PRO A 802 29.38 17.50 1.48
CA PRO A 802 28.89 16.18 1.88
C PRO A 802 27.63 16.22 2.78
N ASP A 803 27.15 17.41 3.11
CA ASP A 803 25.96 17.62 3.93
C ASP A 803 24.87 18.44 3.21
N VAL A 804 25.06 18.74 1.92
CA VAL A 804 24.12 19.56 1.12
C VAL A 804 23.59 18.79 -0.08
N GLY A 805 22.29 18.57 -0.08
CA GLY A 805 21.49 18.01 -1.16
C GLY A 805 20.41 18.98 -1.64
N PHE A 806 19.25 18.45 -2.02
CA PHE A 806 18.11 19.25 -2.45
C PHE A 806 16.81 18.43 -2.48
N ARG A 807 15.68 19.14 -2.60
CA ARG A 807 14.39 18.55 -2.96
C ARG A 807 13.78 19.31 -4.14
N ILE A 808 12.86 18.65 -4.84
CA ILE A 808 12.18 19.20 -6.02
C ILE A 808 10.89 19.92 -5.63
N ALA A 809 10.49 20.89 -6.44
CA ALA A 809 9.20 21.58 -6.40
C ALA A 809 8.62 21.69 -7.81
N ARG A 810 7.33 21.98 -7.93
CA ARG A 810 6.63 22.11 -9.21
C ARG A 810 5.44 23.04 -9.07
N ASN A 811 5.18 23.87 -10.09
CA ASN A 811 4.01 24.74 -10.08
C ASN A 811 2.72 23.98 -10.43
N ILE A 812 1.60 24.45 -9.90
CA ILE A 812 0.26 24.02 -10.29
C ILE A 812 -0.17 24.88 -11.48
N GLN A 813 -0.76 24.24 -12.50
CA GLN A 813 -1.32 24.93 -13.66
C GLN A 813 -2.61 25.66 -13.30
#